data_AF-A0A8H3VLI9-F1
#
_entry.id   AF-A0A8H3VLI9-F1
#
_cell.length_a   1.000
_cell.length_b   1.000
_cell.length_c   1.000
_cell.angle_alpha   90.00
_cell.angle_beta   90.00
_cell.angle_gamma   90.00
#
_symmetry.space_group_name_H-M   'P 1'
#
loop_
_entity.id
_entity.type
_entity.pdbx_description
1 polymer ?
#
loop_
_entity_poly.entity_id
_entity_poly.type
_entity_poly.pdbx_seq_one_letter_code
_entity_poly.pdbx_strand_id
1 'polypeptide(L)'
;MAVELTEEQVQERLYQRLKFQQACPDYRMYSMYSHPPYSEGPLKLPFQRPSKPCRTFQSESVEKVIEDMNKNMLDKDLARIFENAFPNTLDTTVRWHVDGISPSIPGDGTQIPLHMLGDERWNGAHSFIVTGDINAEWLRDSTNQLAQYQALTKKDDKIERLILGAVNTQAEFVIQNPYCNAFQPPPPSGLSPTGNGQSDYVHPGYEPSFVFECKYELDSLAAFLKLSNQFWKSSGSTEHLTARWYKALDSLLRTINSQTLSTFDGYGTFMRNEYIFQRQTNTGTETLNLAGVGNPLNNGTGLIRSAFRPSDDATIFGFFIPANAMMAVELKRTAEMLKGVGNLQASRELASRGEKLTKAVWEHGVINHPIHGKVFAYEIDGYGSQLLMDDANLPSLLSLPLLGFCKRDDVVYQNTRKMILNRLGNPYYLQGDEFEGIGGPHIGLQNAWPMSLLVQTMTSDNDKEIGRLLGMVKNVSMLGLIHESVYVGSPRGRDYTNVLSHSLFGYSLSGYVCPELDEEVAWGGVALEFSAVIVFAVEVSGIEVLAIEVPGVEECAVEESSVEEPAVDVSAVDVPAVEVPTSIDPAVEDRTSQSPALSISTLESRASPPIAGESPAPITDDSATGSSGASPSLLIY
;
A
#
# COMPACT_ATOMS: atom_id res chain seq x y z
N MET A 1 -29.38 25.84 13.51
CA MET A 1 -30.65 25.74 12.77
C MET A 1 -30.30 25.28 11.37
N ALA A 2 -30.46 23.98 11.08
CA ALA A 2 -30.36 23.50 9.70
C ALA A 2 -31.52 24.10 8.93
N VAL A 3 -31.24 24.76 7.80
CA VAL A 3 -32.28 25.25 6.90
C VAL A 3 -32.91 24.02 6.26
N GLU A 4 -34.13 23.65 6.66
CA GLU A 4 -34.90 22.62 5.97
C GLU A 4 -35.11 23.08 4.52
N LEU A 5 -34.56 22.31 3.58
CA LEU A 5 -34.78 22.52 2.15
C LEU A 5 -36.26 22.28 1.85
N THR A 6 -36.88 23.14 1.04
CA THR A 6 -38.25 22.90 0.59
C THR A 6 -38.30 21.66 -0.33
N GLU A 7 -39.45 20.98 -0.42
CA GLU A 7 -39.63 19.84 -1.34
C GLU A 7 -39.26 20.20 -2.79
N GLU A 8 -39.55 21.43 -3.21
CA GLU A 8 -39.21 21.96 -4.53
C GLU A 8 -37.69 22.13 -4.72
N GLN A 9 -36.98 22.60 -3.69
CA GLN A 9 -35.51 22.69 -3.70
C GLN A 9 -34.83 21.32 -3.71
N VAL A 10 -35.41 20.34 -3.01
CA VAL A 10 -34.94 18.95 -3.03
C VAL A 10 -35.13 18.35 -4.42
N GLN A 11 -36.32 18.49 -5.01
CA GLN A 11 -36.62 17.98 -6.36
C GLN A 11 -35.73 18.63 -7.42
N GLU A 12 -35.52 19.95 -7.37
CA GLU A 12 -34.64 20.63 -8.33
C GLU A 12 -33.18 20.18 -8.19
N ARG A 13 -32.67 20.05 -6.95
CA ARG A 13 -31.32 19.52 -6.71
C ARG A 13 -31.15 18.09 -7.22
N LEU A 14 -32.13 17.23 -6.96
CA LEU A 14 -32.14 15.84 -7.44
C LEU A 14 -32.19 15.80 -8.97
N TYR A 15 -33.06 16.60 -9.59
CA TYR A 15 -33.20 16.67 -11.04
C TYR A 15 -31.89 17.11 -11.71
N GLN A 16 -31.26 18.18 -11.22
CA GLN A 16 -29.97 18.62 -11.74
C GLN A 16 -28.88 17.56 -11.53
N ARG A 17 -28.78 16.97 -10.33
CA ARG A 17 -27.81 15.90 -10.03
C ARG A 17 -27.97 14.70 -10.97
N LEU A 18 -29.19 14.21 -11.15
CA LEU A 18 -29.48 13.06 -12.03
C LEU A 18 -29.21 13.38 -13.50
N LYS A 19 -29.58 14.60 -13.95
CA LYS A 19 -29.32 15.06 -15.31
C LYS A 19 -27.82 15.12 -15.63
N PHE A 20 -27.01 15.63 -14.70
CA PHE A 20 -25.55 15.67 -14.89
C PHE A 20 -24.92 14.28 -14.74
N GLN A 21 -25.35 13.46 -13.77
CA GLN A 21 -24.82 12.10 -13.59
C GLN A 21 -24.99 11.22 -14.83
N GLN A 22 -26.12 11.31 -15.55
CA GLN A 22 -26.33 10.58 -16.80
C GLN A 22 -25.43 11.06 -17.95
N ALA A 23 -24.95 12.30 -17.89
CA ALA A 23 -24.06 12.89 -18.89
C ALA A 23 -22.57 12.69 -18.55
N CYS A 24 -22.25 12.22 -17.35
CA CYS A 24 -20.88 11.97 -16.92
C CYS A 24 -20.34 10.71 -17.61
N PRO A 25 -19.20 10.79 -18.31
CA PRO A 25 -18.58 9.62 -18.89
C PRO A 25 -18.11 8.68 -17.78
N ASP A 26 -18.11 7.39 -18.07
CA ASP A 26 -17.42 6.42 -17.24
C ASP A 26 -15.93 6.80 -17.13
N TYR A 27 -15.44 6.94 -15.89
CA TYR A 27 -14.10 7.48 -15.68
C TYR A 27 -13.00 6.57 -16.22
N ARG A 28 -13.18 5.24 -16.14
CA ARG A 28 -12.23 4.27 -16.69
C ARG A 28 -12.06 4.47 -18.19
N MET A 29 -13.16 4.67 -18.91
CA MET A 29 -13.10 4.99 -20.34
C MET A 29 -12.55 6.39 -20.60
N TYR A 30 -12.92 7.37 -19.76
CA TYR A 30 -12.44 8.75 -19.88
C TYR A 30 -10.92 8.86 -19.74
N SER A 31 -10.34 8.21 -18.73
CA SER A 31 -8.91 8.28 -18.39
C SER A 31 -7.98 7.64 -19.42
N MET A 32 -8.53 6.83 -20.34
CA MET A 32 -7.76 6.20 -21.43
C MET A 32 -7.38 7.17 -22.56
N TYR A 33 -7.97 8.37 -22.57
CA TYR A 33 -7.77 9.35 -23.63
C TYR A 33 -7.13 10.63 -23.10
N SER A 34 -6.52 11.37 -24.02
CA SER A 34 -5.85 12.63 -23.74
C SER A 34 -6.83 13.80 -23.88
N HIS A 35 -6.95 14.65 -22.86
CA HIS A 35 -7.89 15.78 -22.86
C HIS A 35 -7.18 17.13 -22.63
N PRO A 36 -7.56 18.18 -23.37
CA PRO A 36 -7.13 19.54 -23.08
C PRO A 36 -7.82 20.09 -21.82
N PRO A 37 -7.24 21.10 -21.13
CA PRO A 37 -5.99 21.78 -21.47
C PRO A 37 -4.75 20.96 -21.11
N TYR A 38 -3.75 20.96 -22.00
CA TYR A 38 -2.46 20.32 -21.73
C TYR A 38 -1.63 21.14 -20.74
N SER A 39 -0.72 20.50 -20.02
CA SER A 39 0.27 21.18 -19.18
C SER A 39 1.14 22.12 -20.02
N GLU A 40 1.76 23.10 -19.37
CA GLU A 40 2.66 24.04 -20.02
C GLU A 40 4.09 23.48 -20.18
N GLY A 41 4.40 22.35 -19.55
CA GLY A 41 5.70 21.68 -19.62
C GLY A 41 6.02 21.05 -20.99
N PRO A 42 7.24 20.51 -21.15
CA PRO A 42 7.68 19.90 -22.41
C PRO A 42 6.91 18.64 -22.82
N LEU A 43 6.36 17.86 -21.88
CA LEU A 43 5.61 16.64 -22.18
C LEU A 43 4.17 16.92 -22.61
N LYS A 44 3.62 18.10 -22.31
CA LYS A 44 2.23 18.49 -22.63
C LYS A 44 1.22 17.46 -22.11
N LEU A 45 1.38 17.05 -20.86
CA LEU A 45 0.52 16.07 -20.21
C LEU A 45 -0.94 16.54 -20.16
N PRO A 46 -1.92 15.66 -20.44
CA PRO A 46 -3.33 16.01 -20.48
C PRO A 46 -3.93 16.25 -19.09
N PHE A 47 -5.04 16.98 -19.08
CA PHE A 47 -5.91 17.08 -17.93
C PHE A 47 -6.79 15.84 -17.81
N GLN A 48 -6.92 15.27 -16.61
CA GLN A 48 -7.61 13.99 -16.41
C GLN A 48 -8.62 13.99 -15.28
N ARG A 49 -8.95 15.15 -14.73
CA ARG A 49 -10.00 15.23 -13.73
C ARG A 49 -11.37 15.26 -14.41
N PRO A 50 -12.39 14.60 -13.85
CA PRO A 50 -13.77 14.78 -14.30
C PRO A 50 -14.17 16.27 -14.26
N SER A 51 -15.11 16.63 -15.14
CA SER A 51 -15.78 17.93 -15.03
C SER A 51 -16.39 18.10 -13.63
N LYS A 52 -16.45 19.34 -13.11
CA LYS A 52 -16.88 19.60 -11.73
C LYS A 52 -18.19 18.88 -11.34
N PRO A 53 -19.25 18.86 -12.16
CA PRO A 53 -20.50 18.14 -11.83
C PRO A 53 -20.37 16.62 -11.76
N CYS A 54 -19.32 16.05 -12.35
CA CYS A 54 -19.06 14.60 -12.39
C CYS A 54 -18.13 14.12 -11.27
N ARG A 55 -17.59 15.02 -10.45
CA ARG A 55 -16.74 14.65 -9.31
C ARG A 55 -17.61 14.06 -8.21
N THR A 56 -17.22 12.90 -7.69
CA THR A 56 -18.03 12.16 -6.71
C THR A 56 -18.03 12.77 -5.31
N PHE A 57 -16.98 13.51 -4.96
CA PHE A 57 -16.84 14.26 -3.73
C PHE A 57 -16.04 15.54 -3.99
N GLN A 58 -16.35 16.62 -3.27
CA GLN A 58 -15.70 17.92 -3.47
C GLN A 58 -15.28 18.52 -2.13
N SER A 59 -14.07 19.06 -2.11
CA SER A 59 -13.46 19.70 -0.94
C SER A 59 -12.75 20.98 -1.39
N GLU A 60 -13.11 22.10 -0.77
CA GLU A 60 -12.48 23.40 -1.06
C GLU A 60 -11.03 23.43 -0.59
N SER A 61 -10.72 22.75 0.52
CA SER A 61 -9.34 22.64 1.01
C SER A 61 -8.45 21.88 0.04
N VAL A 62 -8.97 20.82 -0.59
CA VAL A 62 -8.26 20.07 -1.64
C VAL A 62 -8.04 20.91 -2.89
N GLU A 63 -9.05 21.65 -3.37
CA GLU A 63 -8.86 22.56 -4.52
C GLU A 63 -7.81 23.64 -4.21
N LYS A 64 -7.79 24.17 -2.98
CA LYS A 64 -6.78 25.15 -2.56
C LYS A 64 -5.35 24.56 -2.61
N VAL A 65 -5.16 23.34 -2.09
CA VAL A 65 -3.84 22.66 -2.17
C VAL A 65 -3.42 22.50 -3.64
N ILE A 66 -4.34 22.13 -4.52
CA ILE A 66 -4.06 21.99 -5.95
C ILE A 66 -3.66 23.34 -6.58
N GLU A 67 -4.38 24.41 -6.27
CA GLU A 67 -4.08 25.76 -6.74
C GLU A 67 -2.69 26.22 -6.28
N ASP A 68 -2.37 26.03 -5.00
CA ASP A 68 -1.07 26.39 -4.41
C ASP A 68 0.07 25.60 -5.06
N MET A 69 -0.11 24.29 -5.24
CA MET A 69 0.87 23.41 -5.87
C MET A 69 1.09 23.73 -7.35
N ASN A 70 0.02 23.97 -8.12
CA ASN A 70 0.12 24.37 -9.52
C ASN A 70 0.82 25.72 -9.70
N LYS A 71 0.62 26.64 -8.76
CA LYS A 71 1.30 27.94 -8.76
C LYS A 71 2.79 27.78 -8.45
N ASN A 72 3.13 27.02 -7.42
CA ASN A 72 4.49 26.99 -6.86
C ASN A 72 5.43 25.95 -7.51
N MET A 73 4.90 24.86 -8.08
CA MET A 73 5.74 23.88 -8.78
C MET A 73 6.30 24.45 -10.08
N LEU A 74 7.63 24.46 -10.21
CA LEU A 74 8.33 24.92 -11.41
C LEU A 74 8.13 23.95 -12.59
N ASP A 75 8.17 22.64 -12.33
CA ASP A 75 7.90 21.62 -13.34
C ASP A 75 6.38 21.50 -13.57
N LYS A 76 5.90 22.10 -14.65
CA LYS A 76 4.47 22.13 -14.98
C LYS A 76 3.90 20.80 -15.46
N ASP A 77 4.73 19.85 -15.90
CA ASP A 77 4.28 18.48 -16.18
C ASP A 77 4.08 17.73 -14.86
N LEU A 78 5.01 17.87 -13.92
CA LEU A 78 4.86 17.28 -12.59
C LEU A 78 3.65 17.87 -11.84
N ALA A 79 3.45 19.19 -11.93
CA ALA A 79 2.27 19.86 -11.40
C ALA A 79 0.96 19.31 -12.00
N ARG A 80 0.94 19.01 -13.30
CA ARG A 80 -0.22 18.40 -13.95
C ARG A 80 -0.50 16.99 -13.42
N ILE A 81 0.53 16.16 -13.22
CA ILE A 81 0.32 14.83 -12.63
C ILE A 81 -0.21 14.99 -11.21
N PHE A 82 0.34 15.92 -10.40
CA PHE A 82 -0.17 16.20 -9.06
C PHE A 82 -1.65 16.62 -9.09
N GLU A 83 -2.02 17.57 -9.93
CA GLU A 83 -3.40 18.03 -10.08
C GLU A 83 -4.36 16.91 -10.48
N ASN A 84 -3.93 16.01 -11.37
CA ASN A 84 -4.75 14.88 -11.78
C ASN A 84 -4.84 13.80 -10.68
N ALA A 85 -3.75 13.56 -9.96
CA ALA A 85 -3.58 12.44 -9.04
C ALA A 85 -4.11 12.73 -7.63
N PHE A 86 -3.74 13.89 -7.07
CA PHE A 86 -4.04 14.25 -5.69
C PHE A 86 -5.54 14.18 -5.36
N PRO A 87 -6.47 14.76 -6.14
CA PRO A 87 -7.91 14.68 -5.84
C PRO A 87 -8.60 13.44 -6.41
N ASN A 88 -7.90 12.53 -7.10
CA ASN A 88 -8.56 11.52 -7.92
C ASN A 88 -9.49 10.59 -7.14
N THR A 89 -9.10 10.21 -5.93
CA THR A 89 -9.97 9.44 -5.00
C THR A 89 -11.30 10.18 -4.78
N LEU A 90 -11.25 11.47 -4.43
CA LEU A 90 -12.46 12.26 -4.20
C LEU A 90 -13.27 12.45 -5.48
N ASP A 91 -12.58 12.71 -6.58
CA ASP A 91 -13.21 12.96 -7.88
C ASP A 91 -13.91 11.71 -8.43
N THR A 92 -13.46 10.48 -8.11
CA THR A 92 -13.86 9.29 -8.87
C THR A 92 -14.21 8.04 -8.06
N THR A 93 -13.70 7.87 -6.83
CA THR A 93 -13.80 6.61 -6.08
C THR A 93 -14.69 6.64 -4.85
N VAL A 94 -15.11 7.82 -4.38
CA VAL A 94 -16.11 7.96 -3.31
C VAL A 94 -17.50 7.62 -3.87
N ARG A 95 -17.87 6.34 -3.91
CA ARG A 95 -19.13 5.90 -4.55
C ARG A 95 -20.36 6.14 -3.68
N TRP A 96 -20.18 6.16 -2.37
CA TRP A 96 -21.24 6.46 -1.43
C TRP A 96 -20.65 7.07 -0.15
N HIS A 97 -21.33 8.07 0.40
CA HIS A 97 -21.01 8.60 1.72
C HIS A 97 -22.23 9.23 2.39
N VAL A 98 -22.25 9.18 3.72
CA VAL A 98 -23.17 9.90 4.60
C VAL A 98 -22.35 10.53 5.72
N ASP A 99 -22.65 11.77 6.09
CA ASP A 99 -21.90 12.49 7.13
C ASP A 99 -22.39 12.19 8.55
N GLY A 100 -23.52 11.50 8.69
CA GLY A 100 -24.13 11.17 9.97
C GLY A 100 -24.72 12.36 10.75
N ILE A 101 -24.80 13.55 10.15
CA ILE A 101 -25.33 14.77 10.80
C ILE A 101 -26.46 15.38 9.96
N SER A 102 -26.27 15.44 8.64
CA SER A 102 -27.25 16.02 7.73
C SER A 102 -28.49 15.14 7.63
N PRO A 103 -29.71 15.74 7.57
CA PRO A 103 -30.92 14.99 7.32
C PRO A 103 -30.82 14.21 6.01
N SER A 104 -31.22 12.94 6.04
CA SER A 104 -31.23 12.09 4.86
C SER A 104 -32.23 12.61 3.81
N ILE A 105 -31.80 12.74 2.55
CA ILE A 105 -32.63 13.21 1.45
C ILE A 105 -33.21 12.00 0.68
N PRO A 106 -34.53 11.95 0.41
CA PRO A 106 -35.11 10.86 -0.36
C PRO A 106 -34.50 10.73 -1.75
N GLY A 107 -34.03 9.52 -2.09
CA GLY A 107 -33.55 9.19 -3.43
C GLY A 107 -32.13 9.64 -3.77
N ASP A 108 -31.37 10.17 -2.81
CA ASP A 108 -29.99 10.66 -3.06
C ASP A 108 -28.88 9.72 -2.54
N GLY A 109 -29.29 8.58 -1.97
CA GLY A 109 -28.42 7.57 -1.38
C GLY A 109 -28.13 7.76 0.12
N THR A 110 -28.64 8.81 0.77
CA THR A 110 -28.37 9.09 2.20
C THR A 110 -29.42 8.51 3.15
N GLN A 111 -30.50 7.92 2.63
CA GLN A 111 -31.55 7.30 3.44
C GLN A 111 -31.22 5.86 3.80
N ILE A 112 -31.27 5.55 5.09
CA ILE A 112 -31.29 4.17 5.57
C ILE A 112 -32.62 3.54 5.14
N PRO A 113 -32.61 2.39 4.43
CA PRO A 113 -33.83 1.72 4.04
C PRO A 113 -34.74 1.40 5.23
N LEU A 114 -36.06 1.51 5.08
CA LEU A 114 -37.04 1.29 6.17
C LEU A 114 -36.85 -0.06 6.89
N HIS A 115 -36.50 -1.11 6.15
CA HIS A 115 -36.27 -2.46 6.68
C HIS A 115 -34.97 -2.60 7.50
N MET A 116 -34.12 -1.57 7.50
CA MET A 116 -32.89 -1.46 8.28
C MET A 116 -33.01 -0.45 9.43
N LEU A 117 -34.19 0.14 9.65
CA LEU A 117 -34.41 1.04 10.80
C LEU A 117 -34.19 0.29 12.12
N GLY A 118 -33.35 0.85 12.98
CA GLY A 118 -32.98 0.25 14.26
C GLY A 118 -31.84 -0.76 14.16
N ASP A 119 -31.29 -1.00 12.97
CA ASP A 119 -30.00 -1.66 12.83
C ASP A 119 -28.91 -0.70 13.31
N GLU A 120 -28.12 -1.11 14.30
CA GLU A 120 -26.99 -0.30 14.76
C GLU A 120 -25.84 -0.27 13.75
N ARG A 121 -25.85 -1.19 12.78
CA ARG A 121 -24.95 -1.15 11.62
C ARG A 121 -25.33 0.04 10.76
N TRP A 122 -24.33 0.74 10.22
CA TRP A 122 -24.53 1.86 9.30
C TRP A 122 -25.06 3.15 9.93
N ASN A 123 -25.06 3.26 11.26
CA ASN A 123 -25.42 4.48 11.96
C ASN A 123 -24.27 5.49 11.98
N GLY A 124 -24.59 6.77 11.78
CA GLY A 124 -23.61 7.85 11.78
C GLY A 124 -22.94 8.03 10.42
N ALA A 125 -21.70 8.52 10.42
CA ALA A 125 -20.95 8.74 9.19
C ALA A 125 -20.50 7.39 8.62
N HIS A 126 -20.65 7.21 7.32
CA HIS A 126 -20.17 6.05 6.57
C HIS A 126 -19.69 6.49 5.19
N SER A 127 -18.67 5.82 4.66
CA SER A 127 -18.14 6.10 3.33
C SER A 127 -17.66 4.82 2.68
N PHE A 128 -17.95 4.65 1.39
CA PHE A 128 -17.57 3.50 0.59
C PHE A 128 -16.66 3.98 -0.53
N ILE A 129 -15.41 3.56 -0.47
CA ILE A 129 -14.34 4.05 -1.34
C ILE A 129 -13.80 2.88 -2.16
N VAL A 130 -14.02 2.93 -3.47
CA VAL A 130 -13.67 1.81 -4.34
C VAL A 130 -12.23 1.92 -4.88
N THR A 131 -11.68 0.81 -5.37
CA THR A 131 -10.32 0.81 -5.96
C THR A 131 -10.24 1.65 -7.23
N GLY A 132 -11.35 1.79 -7.96
CA GLY A 132 -11.49 2.64 -9.14
C GLY A 132 -12.37 2.01 -10.20
N ASP A 133 -11.78 1.17 -11.04
CA ASP A 133 -12.44 0.45 -12.13
C ASP A 133 -13.28 -0.76 -11.68
N ILE A 134 -13.04 -1.24 -10.46
CA ILE A 134 -13.83 -2.26 -9.79
C ILE A 134 -14.71 -1.58 -8.73
N ASN A 135 -16.02 -1.87 -8.75
CA ASN A 135 -16.97 -1.32 -7.77
C ASN A 135 -16.96 -2.12 -6.45
N ALA A 136 -15.79 -2.28 -5.86
CA ALA A 136 -15.58 -2.94 -4.58
C ALA A 136 -14.49 -2.20 -3.78
N GLU A 137 -14.55 -2.30 -2.46
CA GLU A 137 -13.62 -1.65 -1.55
C GLU A 137 -12.64 -2.67 -0.97
N TRP A 138 -11.35 -2.48 -1.25
CA TRP A 138 -10.28 -3.13 -0.52
C TRP A 138 -9.92 -2.30 0.71
N LEU A 139 -9.76 -2.96 1.86
CA LEU A 139 -9.40 -2.27 3.11
C LEU A 139 -8.04 -1.55 2.98
N ARG A 140 -7.08 -2.18 2.30
CA ARG A 140 -5.77 -1.61 1.99
C ARG A 140 -5.90 -0.36 1.11
N ASP A 141 -6.60 -0.49 -0.01
CA ASP A 141 -6.70 0.56 -1.02
C ASP A 141 -7.43 1.78 -0.49
N SER A 142 -8.61 1.62 0.14
CA SER A 142 -9.35 2.76 0.69
C SER A 142 -8.57 3.48 1.79
N THR A 143 -7.78 2.76 2.59
CA THR A 143 -6.88 3.36 3.58
C THR A 143 -5.79 4.20 2.94
N ASN A 144 -5.07 3.64 1.95
CA ASN A 144 -3.99 4.35 1.27
C ASN A 144 -4.53 5.52 0.42
N GLN A 145 -5.72 5.36 -0.15
CA GLN A 145 -6.43 6.39 -0.92
C GLN A 145 -6.74 7.64 -0.10
N LEU A 146 -7.08 7.46 1.17
CA LEU A 146 -7.45 8.54 2.08
C LEU A 146 -6.25 9.13 2.84
N ALA A 147 -5.09 8.45 2.84
CA ALA A 147 -3.92 8.84 3.63
C ALA A 147 -3.48 10.30 3.37
N GLN A 148 -3.54 10.75 2.13
CA GLN A 148 -3.14 12.10 1.71
C GLN A 148 -4.07 13.23 2.16
N TYR A 149 -5.30 12.93 2.57
CA TYR A 149 -6.25 13.94 3.03
C TYR A 149 -6.32 14.04 4.56
N GLN A 150 -5.63 13.15 5.29
CA GLN A 150 -5.64 13.13 6.76
C GLN A 150 -5.25 14.49 7.36
N ALA A 151 -4.22 15.14 6.83
CA ALA A 151 -3.77 16.47 7.28
C ALA A 151 -4.82 17.58 7.10
N LEU A 152 -5.83 17.37 6.24
CA LEU A 152 -6.90 18.34 5.99
C LEU A 152 -8.08 18.20 6.96
N THR A 153 -8.14 17.11 7.75
CA THR A 153 -9.27 16.83 8.65
C THR A 153 -9.56 17.93 9.67
N LYS A 154 -8.55 18.67 10.16
CA LYS A 154 -8.77 19.81 11.06
C LYS A 154 -9.32 21.06 10.38
N LYS A 155 -9.16 21.17 9.05
CA LYS A 155 -9.46 22.38 8.26
C LYS A 155 -10.71 22.20 7.39
N ASP A 156 -11.17 20.96 7.18
CA ASP A 156 -12.29 20.64 6.31
C ASP A 156 -13.16 19.53 6.93
N ASP A 157 -14.26 19.96 7.55
CA ASP A 157 -15.23 19.07 8.19
C ASP A 157 -15.74 18.00 7.22
N LYS A 158 -15.88 18.28 5.92
CA LYS A 158 -16.36 17.27 4.97
C LYS A 158 -15.35 16.14 4.82
N ILE A 159 -14.06 16.47 4.76
CA ILE A 159 -12.97 15.48 4.71
C ILE A 159 -12.91 14.69 6.02
N GLU A 160 -13.06 15.36 7.17
CA GLU A 160 -13.14 14.68 8.47
C GLU A 160 -14.27 13.66 8.50
N ARG A 161 -15.50 14.05 8.10
CA ARG A 161 -16.66 13.14 8.08
C ARG A 161 -16.51 12.01 7.06
N LEU A 162 -15.88 12.27 5.92
CA LEU A 162 -15.58 11.23 4.92
C LEU A 162 -14.64 10.16 5.49
N ILE A 163 -13.57 10.59 6.16
CA ILE A 163 -12.58 9.65 6.73
C ILE A 163 -13.16 8.92 7.96
N LEU A 164 -13.89 9.62 8.83
CA LEU A 164 -14.67 8.99 9.91
C LEU A 164 -15.61 7.92 9.35
N GLY A 165 -16.29 8.26 8.24
CA GLY A 165 -17.17 7.35 7.55
C GLY A 165 -16.46 6.11 7.00
N ALA A 166 -15.26 6.27 6.46
CA ALA A 166 -14.45 5.14 5.98
C ALA A 166 -14.02 4.23 7.15
N VAL A 167 -13.61 4.78 8.30
CA VAL A 167 -13.29 3.98 9.51
C VAL A 167 -14.51 3.15 9.95
N ASN A 168 -15.68 3.77 10.01
CA ASN A 168 -16.91 3.08 10.42
C ASN A 168 -17.35 2.01 9.42
N THR A 169 -17.22 2.26 8.11
CA THR A 169 -17.49 1.25 7.08
C THR A 169 -16.55 0.06 7.20
N GLN A 170 -15.23 0.30 7.30
CA GLN A 170 -14.26 -0.79 7.47
C GLN A 170 -14.49 -1.58 8.77
N ALA A 171 -14.98 -0.93 9.83
CA ALA A 171 -15.35 -1.65 11.06
C ALA A 171 -16.45 -2.69 10.79
N GLU A 172 -17.48 -2.39 10.00
CA GLU A 172 -18.52 -3.37 9.65
C GLU A 172 -17.99 -4.51 8.77
N PHE A 173 -17.09 -4.20 7.84
CA PHE A 173 -16.41 -5.19 7.01
C PHE A 173 -15.58 -6.18 7.86
N VAL A 174 -14.76 -5.67 8.78
CA VAL A 174 -13.95 -6.47 9.69
C VAL A 174 -14.81 -7.28 10.69
N ILE A 175 -15.94 -6.74 11.15
CA ILE A 175 -16.87 -7.48 12.03
C ILE A 175 -17.43 -8.71 11.32
N GLN A 176 -17.83 -8.56 10.06
CA GLN A 176 -18.47 -9.62 9.29
C GLN A 176 -17.48 -10.67 8.80
N ASN A 177 -16.41 -10.25 8.12
CA ASN A 177 -15.49 -11.17 7.46
C ASN A 177 -14.03 -10.68 7.56
N PRO A 178 -13.37 -10.84 8.72
CA PRO A 178 -12.00 -10.36 8.95
C PRO A 178 -10.92 -11.12 8.16
N TYR A 179 -11.28 -12.18 7.43
CA TYR A 179 -10.39 -12.92 6.54
C TYR A 179 -10.44 -12.43 5.09
N CYS A 180 -11.33 -11.50 4.75
CA CYS A 180 -11.51 -11.06 3.37
C CYS A 180 -10.85 -9.70 3.13
N ASN A 181 -10.25 -9.53 1.95
CA ASN A 181 -9.57 -8.31 1.51
C ASN A 181 -10.54 -7.28 0.92
N ALA A 182 -11.60 -7.72 0.22
CA ALA A 182 -12.46 -6.86 -0.59
C ALA A 182 -13.96 -7.01 -0.33
N PHE A 183 -14.70 -5.89 -0.29
CA PHE A 183 -16.10 -5.84 0.11
C PHE A 183 -17.01 -5.18 -0.93
N GLN A 184 -18.25 -5.64 -0.97
CA GLN A 184 -19.31 -5.12 -1.82
C GLN A 184 -19.82 -3.76 -1.29
N PRO A 185 -20.56 -3.00 -2.10
CA PRO A 185 -21.20 -1.78 -1.64
C PRO A 185 -22.07 -2.01 -0.39
N PRO A 186 -21.99 -1.15 0.63
CA PRO A 186 -22.85 -1.23 1.81
C PRO A 186 -24.32 -1.25 1.40
N PRO A 187 -25.17 -2.10 2.01
CA PRO A 187 -26.59 -2.18 1.63
C PRO A 187 -27.34 -0.84 1.63
N PRO A 188 -27.09 0.11 2.57
CA PRO A 188 -27.73 1.43 2.54
C PRO A 188 -27.33 2.30 1.34
N SER A 189 -26.23 2.00 0.65
CA SER A 189 -25.80 2.77 -0.53
C SER A 189 -26.77 2.64 -1.71
N GLY A 190 -27.59 1.58 -1.74
CA GLY A 190 -28.46 1.26 -2.88
C GLY A 190 -27.70 0.85 -4.15
N LEU A 191 -26.36 0.75 -4.09
CA LEU A 191 -25.54 0.27 -5.19
C LEU A 191 -25.64 -1.25 -5.29
N SER A 192 -25.68 -1.77 -6.51
CA SER A 192 -25.72 -3.21 -6.73
C SER A 192 -24.35 -3.84 -6.51
N PRO A 193 -24.27 -5.01 -5.85
CA PRO A 193 -23.07 -5.83 -5.81
C PRO A 193 -22.59 -6.19 -7.22
N THR A 194 -21.28 -6.34 -7.39
CA THR A 194 -20.68 -6.79 -8.64
C THR A 194 -20.13 -8.20 -8.49
N GLY A 195 -20.29 -9.03 -9.54
CA GLY A 195 -19.67 -10.35 -9.55
C GLY A 195 -18.18 -10.24 -9.81
N ASN A 196 -17.37 -10.98 -9.05
CA ASN A 196 -15.92 -11.07 -9.29
C ASN A 196 -15.56 -12.05 -10.43
N GLY A 197 -16.51 -12.86 -10.91
CA GLY A 197 -16.31 -13.85 -11.97
C GLY A 197 -15.46 -15.06 -11.56
N GLN A 198 -15.14 -15.19 -10.28
CA GLN A 198 -14.26 -16.21 -9.71
C GLN A 198 -15.07 -17.32 -9.03
N SER A 199 -14.49 -18.53 -9.00
CA SER A 199 -15.08 -19.68 -8.31
C SER A 199 -14.18 -20.06 -7.14
N ASP A 200 -14.47 -19.47 -5.98
CA ASP A 200 -13.67 -19.59 -4.77
C ASP A 200 -14.30 -20.56 -3.78
N TYR A 201 -13.48 -21.43 -3.21
CA TYR A 201 -13.80 -22.28 -2.08
C TYR A 201 -13.05 -21.76 -0.85
N VAL A 202 -13.79 -21.16 0.08
CA VAL A 202 -13.22 -20.45 1.24
C VAL A 202 -13.85 -20.94 2.53
N HIS A 203 -13.03 -21.06 3.57
CA HIS A 203 -13.49 -21.20 4.95
C HIS A 203 -12.74 -20.19 5.82
N PRO A 204 -13.40 -19.51 6.77
CA PRO A 204 -14.85 -19.48 6.98
C PRO A 204 -15.62 -19.00 5.75
N GLY A 205 -16.84 -19.50 5.56
CA GLY A 205 -17.68 -19.10 4.44
C GLY A 205 -18.05 -17.62 4.53
N TYR A 206 -18.25 -16.97 3.39
CA TYR A 206 -18.66 -15.57 3.30
C TYR A 206 -19.94 -15.43 2.47
N GLU A 207 -20.61 -14.30 2.64
CA GLU A 207 -21.80 -13.94 1.85
C GLU A 207 -21.37 -13.13 0.62
N PRO A 208 -21.54 -13.64 -0.62
CA PRO A 208 -21.07 -12.94 -1.84
C PRO A 208 -21.77 -11.61 -2.11
N SER A 209 -22.95 -11.37 -1.51
CA SER A 209 -23.61 -10.05 -1.56
C SER A 209 -22.98 -9.01 -0.63
N PHE A 210 -22.06 -9.42 0.25
CA PHE A 210 -21.34 -8.56 1.19
C PHE A 210 -19.82 -8.51 0.93
N VAL A 211 -19.24 -9.62 0.52
CA VAL A 211 -17.80 -9.76 0.23
C VAL A 211 -17.59 -9.88 -1.27
N PHE A 212 -16.68 -9.08 -1.82
CA PHE A 212 -16.28 -9.14 -3.22
C PHE A 212 -15.21 -10.20 -3.46
N GLU A 213 -14.19 -10.25 -2.60
CA GLU A 213 -13.12 -11.24 -2.64
C GLU A 213 -12.66 -11.56 -1.22
N CYS A 214 -12.31 -12.82 -0.97
CA CYS A 214 -11.92 -13.28 0.36
C CYS A 214 -10.52 -13.88 0.42
N LYS A 215 -9.53 -13.17 -0.16
CA LYS A 215 -8.12 -13.49 0.03
C LYS A 215 -7.64 -12.92 1.37
N TYR A 216 -7.10 -13.78 2.24
CA TYR A 216 -6.63 -13.35 3.55
C TYR A 216 -5.25 -12.70 3.49
N GLU A 217 -5.25 -11.41 3.77
CA GLU A 217 -4.08 -10.54 3.77
C GLU A 217 -3.96 -9.90 5.14
N LEU A 218 -2.83 -10.14 5.82
CA LEU A 218 -2.59 -9.57 7.13
C LEU A 218 -2.59 -8.03 7.09
N ASP A 219 -2.13 -7.44 5.98
CA ASP A 219 -2.15 -5.99 5.78
C ASP A 219 -3.55 -5.40 5.66
N SER A 220 -4.57 -6.15 5.21
CA SER A 220 -5.96 -5.66 5.19
C SER A 220 -6.47 -5.34 6.60
N LEU A 221 -6.14 -6.18 7.58
CA LEU A 221 -6.44 -5.91 8.99
C LEU A 221 -5.55 -4.80 9.57
N ALA A 222 -4.28 -4.74 9.17
CA ALA A 222 -3.40 -3.64 9.57
C ALA A 222 -3.88 -2.29 9.00
N ALA A 223 -4.47 -2.28 7.79
CA ALA A 223 -5.01 -1.09 7.14
C ALA A 223 -6.18 -0.50 7.92
N PHE A 224 -7.09 -1.34 8.45
CA PHE A 224 -8.16 -0.88 9.34
C PHE A 224 -7.63 -0.16 10.60
N LEU A 225 -6.60 -0.74 11.24
CA LEU A 225 -5.94 -0.09 12.38
C LEU A 225 -5.25 1.20 11.93
N LYS A 226 -4.53 1.18 10.81
CA LYS A 226 -3.83 2.34 10.25
C LYS A 226 -4.78 3.49 9.97
N LEU A 227 -5.92 3.26 9.31
CA LEU A 227 -6.92 4.29 9.03
C LEU A 227 -7.44 4.91 10.31
N SER A 228 -7.76 4.08 11.32
CA SER A 228 -8.22 4.53 12.64
C SER A 228 -7.15 5.37 13.35
N ASN A 229 -5.91 4.89 13.37
CA ASN A 229 -4.78 5.53 14.03
C ASN A 229 -4.45 6.88 13.38
N GLN A 230 -4.42 6.94 12.04
CA GLN A 230 -4.19 8.16 11.30
C GLN A 230 -5.30 9.19 11.53
N PHE A 231 -6.56 8.75 11.46
CA PHE A 231 -7.71 9.62 11.70
C PHE A 231 -7.68 10.24 13.10
N TRP A 232 -7.45 9.42 14.14
CA TRP A 232 -7.31 9.94 15.50
C TRP A 232 -6.14 10.93 15.62
N LYS A 233 -4.99 10.60 15.03
CA LYS A 233 -3.78 11.43 15.12
C LYS A 233 -3.97 12.78 14.42
N SER A 234 -4.59 12.80 13.25
CA SER A 234 -4.75 14.01 12.44
C SER A 234 -5.92 14.88 12.89
N SER A 235 -7.06 14.29 13.24
CA SER A 235 -8.27 15.05 13.61
C SER A 235 -8.39 15.32 15.11
N GLY A 236 -7.79 14.47 15.95
CA GLY A 236 -8.06 14.43 17.40
C GLY A 236 -9.44 13.83 17.75
N SER A 237 -10.25 13.47 16.75
CA SER A 237 -11.59 12.93 16.95
C SER A 237 -11.57 11.51 17.50
N THR A 238 -12.47 11.25 18.44
CA THR A 238 -12.70 9.92 19.03
C THR A 238 -14.04 9.34 18.61
N GLU A 239 -14.76 9.97 17.68
CA GLU A 239 -16.12 9.56 17.29
C GLU A 239 -16.17 8.14 16.71
N HIS A 240 -15.08 7.71 16.05
CA HIS A 240 -14.97 6.36 15.52
C HIS A 240 -14.87 5.26 16.59
N LEU A 241 -14.54 5.59 17.86
CA LEU A 241 -14.41 4.63 18.96
C LEU A 241 -15.77 4.18 19.51
N THR A 242 -16.62 3.69 18.63
CA THR A 242 -17.95 3.17 18.91
C THR A 242 -17.88 1.74 19.45
N ALA A 243 -18.99 1.24 20.01
CA ALA A 243 -19.11 -0.17 20.38
C ALA A 243 -18.84 -1.12 19.19
N ARG A 244 -19.15 -0.67 17.96
CA ARG A 244 -18.90 -1.43 16.74
C ARG A 244 -17.42 -1.46 16.40
N TRP A 245 -16.71 -0.34 16.53
CA TRP A 245 -15.26 -0.32 16.36
C TRP A 245 -14.54 -1.26 17.35
N TYR A 246 -14.95 -1.28 18.63
CA TYR A 246 -14.38 -2.24 19.59
C TYR A 246 -14.70 -3.70 19.24
N LYS A 247 -15.88 -3.97 18.66
CA LYS A 247 -16.23 -5.30 18.14
C LYS A 247 -15.37 -5.68 16.93
N ALA A 248 -15.08 -4.73 16.04
CA ALA A 248 -14.17 -4.93 14.91
C ALA A 248 -12.75 -5.24 15.41
N LEU A 249 -12.25 -4.50 16.41
CA LEU A 249 -10.96 -4.76 17.05
C LEU A 249 -10.90 -6.18 17.63
N ASP A 250 -11.94 -6.62 18.34
CA ASP A 250 -12.01 -7.98 18.89
C ASP A 250 -12.07 -9.05 17.79
N SER A 251 -12.84 -8.86 16.71
CA SER A 251 -12.81 -9.74 15.53
C SER A 251 -11.41 -9.83 14.92
N LEU A 252 -10.73 -8.70 14.73
CA LEU A 252 -9.34 -8.64 14.24
C LEU A 252 -8.40 -9.41 15.16
N LEU A 253 -8.45 -9.17 16.48
CA LEU A 253 -7.57 -9.81 17.44
C LEU A 253 -7.76 -11.33 17.48
N ARG A 254 -9.00 -11.81 17.37
CA ARG A 254 -9.29 -13.26 17.25
C ARG A 254 -8.70 -13.85 15.98
N THR A 255 -8.86 -13.16 14.84
CA THR A 255 -8.30 -13.59 13.56
C THR A 255 -6.79 -13.70 13.62
N ILE A 256 -6.08 -12.65 14.05
CA ILE A 256 -4.62 -12.72 14.12
C ILE A 256 -4.14 -13.77 15.14
N ASN A 257 -4.86 -13.98 16.25
CA ASN A 257 -4.52 -15.05 17.20
C ASN A 257 -4.63 -16.43 16.53
N SER A 258 -5.70 -16.69 15.77
CA SER A 258 -5.86 -17.94 15.01
C SER A 258 -4.72 -18.13 14.00
N GLN A 259 -4.30 -17.05 13.35
CA GLN A 259 -3.26 -17.06 12.33
C GLN A 259 -1.82 -17.08 12.88
N THR A 260 -1.63 -17.05 14.21
CA THR A 260 -0.33 -17.36 14.85
C THR A 260 -0.11 -18.86 15.07
N LEU A 261 -1.13 -19.70 14.86
CA LEU A 261 -1.02 -21.14 15.05
C LEU A 261 -0.15 -21.78 13.95
N SER A 262 0.73 -22.69 14.37
CA SER A 262 1.57 -23.48 13.47
C SER A 262 0.77 -24.55 12.73
N THR A 263 1.36 -25.10 11.67
CA THR A 263 0.73 -26.21 10.93
C THR A 263 0.72 -27.51 11.73
N PHE A 264 1.72 -27.69 12.61
CA PHE A 264 1.81 -28.86 13.50
C PHE A 264 2.00 -28.41 14.96
N ASP A 265 1.42 -29.16 15.89
CA ASP A 265 1.63 -28.96 17.32
C ASP A 265 3.03 -29.45 17.78
N GLY A 266 3.33 -29.33 19.07
CA GLY A 266 4.62 -29.77 19.63
C GLY A 266 4.89 -31.29 19.54
N TYR A 267 3.90 -32.09 19.17
CA TYR A 267 4.00 -33.53 18.97
C TYR A 267 4.00 -33.93 17.48
N GLY A 268 3.93 -32.95 16.56
CA GLY A 268 3.87 -33.19 15.13
C GLY A 268 2.46 -33.48 14.60
N THR A 269 1.42 -33.27 15.40
CA THR A 269 0.02 -33.47 14.97
C THR A 269 -0.42 -32.29 14.11
N PHE A 270 -1.03 -32.57 12.95
CA PHE A 270 -1.58 -31.53 12.09
C PHE A 270 -2.67 -30.73 12.81
N MET A 271 -2.48 -29.41 12.87
CA MET A 271 -3.47 -28.47 13.36
C MET A 271 -4.18 -27.83 12.18
N ARG A 272 -5.50 -28.02 12.10
CA ARG A 272 -6.31 -27.44 11.04
C ARG A 272 -6.25 -25.90 11.13
N ASN A 273 -5.81 -25.25 10.06
CA ASN A 273 -5.94 -23.80 9.95
C ASN A 273 -7.42 -23.41 9.80
N GLU A 274 -7.82 -22.34 10.49
CA GLU A 274 -9.19 -21.82 10.38
C GLU A 274 -9.45 -21.28 8.98
N TYR A 275 -8.47 -20.60 8.37
CA TYR A 275 -8.59 -20.09 7.02
C TYR A 275 -8.11 -21.10 5.98
N ILE A 276 -8.94 -21.36 4.96
CA ILE A 276 -8.51 -22.01 3.72
C ILE A 276 -9.10 -21.29 2.52
N PHE A 277 -8.38 -21.31 1.40
CA PHE A 277 -8.82 -20.70 0.14
C PHE A 277 -8.34 -21.51 -1.06
N GLN A 278 -9.25 -21.83 -1.98
CA GLN A 278 -8.92 -22.38 -3.29
C GLN A 278 -9.72 -21.68 -4.38
N ARG A 279 -9.06 -21.37 -5.48
CA ARG A 279 -9.67 -20.83 -6.69
C ARG A 279 -9.39 -21.76 -7.86
N GLN A 280 -10.38 -21.92 -8.74
CA GLN A 280 -10.18 -22.59 -10.02
C GLN A 280 -9.48 -21.63 -11.00
N THR A 281 -8.17 -21.80 -11.18
CA THR A 281 -7.32 -20.88 -11.95
C THR A 281 -6.15 -21.63 -12.58
N ASN A 282 -5.56 -21.06 -13.64
CA ASN A 282 -4.29 -21.49 -14.23
C ASN A 282 -3.08 -20.67 -13.75
N THR A 283 -3.30 -19.67 -12.89
CA THR A 283 -2.26 -18.82 -12.30
C THR A 283 -1.92 -19.33 -10.90
N GLY A 284 -0.67 -19.76 -10.69
CA GLY A 284 -0.25 -20.36 -9.42
C GLY A 284 -0.31 -19.43 -8.21
N THR A 285 -0.28 -18.10 -8.43
CA THR A 285 -0.40 -17.10 -7.35
C THR A 285 -1.84 -16.82 -6.96
N GLU A 286 -2.83 -17.29 -7.72
CA GLU A 286 -4.24 -17.01 -7.48
C GLU A 286 -4.94 -18.06 -6.58
N THR A 287 -4.20 -19.02 -6.03
CA THR A 287 -4.74 -20.11 -5.19
C THR A 287 -3.70 -20.61 -4.19
N LEU A 288 -4.13 -21.28 -3.12
CA LEU A 288 -3.23 -21.82 -2.10
C LEU A 288 -2.97 -23.32 -2.28
N ASN A 289 -1.71 -23.73 -2.04
CA ASN A 289 -1.29 -25.12 -2.01
C ASN A 289 -2.01 -25.92 -0.89
N LEU A 290 -1.86 -27.25 -0.95
CA LEU A 290 -2.30 -28.17 0.10
C LEU A 290 -3.80 -28.05 0.44
N ALA A 291 -4.64 -28.14 -0.59
CA ALA A 291 -6.09 -28.03 -0.48
C ALA A 291 -6.54 -26.73 0.22
N GLY A 292 -5.87 -25.63 -0.11
CA GLY A 292 -6.22 -24.30 0.35
C GLY A 292 -5.58 -23.86 1.67
N VAL A 293 -4.74 -24.68 2.30
CA VAL A 293 -4.08 -24.35 3.58
C VAL A 293 -2.88 -23.43 3.41
N GLY A 294 -2.20 -23.50 2.26
CA GLY A 294 -0.88 -22.89 2.04
C GLY A 294 0.25 -23.74 2.61
N ASN A 295 1.51 -23.35 2.32
CA ASN A 295 2.68 -24.10 2.73
C ASN A 295 2.82 -24.17 4.28
N PRO A 296 3.40 -25.25 4.84
CA PRO A 296 3.48 -25.43 6.29
C PRO A 296 4.30 -24.34 7.00
N LEU A 297 3.85 -23.94 8.19
CA LEU A 297 4.53 -22.96 9.06
C LEU A 297 4.92 -23.61 10.39
N ASN A 298 6.13 -23.32 10.85
CA ASN A 298 6.66 -23.84 12.10
C ASN A 298 6.08 -23.12 13.33
N ASN A 299 6.22 -23.74 14.50
CA ASN A 299 5.85 -23.14 15.77
C ASN A 299 6.95 -22.20 16.33
N GLY A 300 6.61 -21.47 17.38
CA GLY A 300 7.59 -20.73 18.19
C GLY A 300 8.08 -19.40 17.62
N THR A 301 7.66 -19.00 16.41
CA THR A 301 8.10 -17.72 15.82
C THR A 301 7.37 -16.50 16.40
N GLY A 302 6.11 -16.66 16.81
CA GLY A 302 5.25 -15.55 17.22
C GLY A 302 4.81 -14.63 16.07
N LEU A 303 5.17 -14.95 14.82
CA LEU A 303 4.71 -14.28 13.62
C LEU A 303 3.28 -14.72 13.27
N ILE A 304 2.58 -13.87 12.52
CA ILE A 304 1.22 -14.07 12.07
C ILE A 304 1.28 -14.49 10.59
N ARG A 305 0.54 -15.54 10.22
CA ARG A 305 0.36 -15.96 8.84
C ARG A 305 -0.29 -14.85 8.02
N SER A 306 0.16 -14.65 6.79
CA SER A 306 -0.60 -14.02 5.71
C SER A 306 -0.73 -15.04 4.60
N ALA A 307 -1.93 -15.28 4.08
CA ALA A 307 -2.11 -16.24 3.00
C ALA A 307 -1.73 -15.61 1.66
N PHE A 308 -2.11 -14.36 1.46
CA PHE A 308 -1.81 -13.54 0.29
C PHE A 308 -0.99 -12.30 0.69
N ARG A 309 -0.38 -11.69 -0.32
CA ARG A 309 0.39 -10.44 -0.28
C ARG A 309 -0.54 -9.26 -0.59
N PRO A 310 -0.08 -8.01 -0.40
CA PRO A 310 -0.82 -6.82 -0.85
C PRO A 310 -0.94 -6.67 -2.38
N SER A 311 -0.33 -7.58 -3.17
CA SER A 311 -0.56 -7.74 -4.61
C SER A 311 -1.71 -8.70 -4.92
N ASP A 312 -2.43 -9.18 -3.89
CA ASP A 312 -3.42 -10.25 -3.95
C ASP A 312 -2.84 -11.61 -4.43
N ASP A 313 -1.51 -11.75 -4.52
CA ASP A 313 -0.82 -13.00 -4.84
C ASP A 313 -0.57 -13.87 -3.60
N ALA A 314 -0.68 -15.19 -3.74
CA ALA A 314 -0.38 -16.14 -2.68
C ALA A 314 1.08 -16.03 -2.21
N THR A 315 1.26 -16.04 -0.89
CA THR A 315 2.59 -16.15 -0.28
C THR A 315 3.21 -17.52 -0.58
N ILE A 316 4.53 -17.56 -0.77
CA ILE A 316 5.27 -18.82 -0.86
C ILE A 316 5.51 -19.34 0.55
N PHE A 317 6.00 -18.49 1.47
CA PHE A 317 6.05 -18.81 2.88
C PHE A 317 5.19 -17.83 3.68
N GLY A 318 4.18 -18.36 4.37
CA GLY A 318 3.10 -17.56 4.95
C GLY A 318 3.51 -16.61 6.09
N PHE A 319 4.72 -16.68 6.65
CA PHE A 319 5.21 -15.59 7.51
C PHE A 319 5.78 -14.47 6.65
N PHE A 320 4.86 -13.64 6.14
CA PHE A 320 5.16 -12.47 5.32
C PHE A 320 5.67 -11.31 6.18
N ILE A 321 6.95 -10.97 6.04
CA ILE A 321 7.67 -10.09 6.97
C ILE A 321 7.17 -8.63 6.93
N PRO A 322 6.99 -7.98 5.75
CA PRO A 322 6.42 -6.63 5.67
C PRO A 322 5.06 -6.46 6.36
N ALA A 323 4.11 -7.39 6.19
CA ALA A 323 2.80 -7.26 6.85
C ALA A 323 2.88 -7.50 8.36
N ASN A 324 3.75 -8.40 8.82
CA ASN A 324 4.00 -8.56 10.26
C ASN A 324 4.62 -7.30 10.87
N ALA A 325 5.54 -6.64 10.16
CA ALA A 325 6.10 -5.36 10.54
C ALA A 325 5.02 -4.27 10.61
N MET A 326 4.18 -4.15 9.59
CA MET A 326 3.05 -3.20 9.56
C MET A 326 2.09 -3.44 10.74
N MET A 327 1.65 -4.68 10.96
CA MET A 327 0.76 -5.04 12.07
C MET A 327 1.39 -4.70 13.43
N ALA A 328 2.70 -4.96 13.61
CA ALA A 328 3.39 -4.63 14.86
C ALA A 328 3.35 -3.13 15.17
N VAL A 329 3.55 -2.29 14.15
CA VAL A 329 3.49 -0.84 14.28
C VAL A 329 2.06 -0.38 14.56
N GLU A 330 1.08 -0.86 13.82
CA GLU A 330 -0.30 -0.40 13.97
C GLU A 330 -0.92 -0.83 15.30
N LEU A 331 -0.56 -2.01 15.83
CA LEU A 331 -0.95 -2.40 17.20
C LEU A 331 -0.39 -1.43 18.25
N LYS A 332 0.86 -0.97 18.10
CA LYS A 332 1.47 0.02 19.01
C LYS A 332 0.81 1.39 18.90
N ARG A 333 0.48 1.83 17.69
CA ARG A 333 -0.24 3.09 17.44
C ARG A 333 -1.66 3.05 18.00
N THR A 334 -2.37 1.93 17.82
CA THR A 334 -3.70 1.74 18.44
C THR A 334 -3.60 1.70 19.96
N ALA A 335 -2.53 1.12 20.52
CA ALA A 335 -2.29 1.18 21.95
C ALA A 335 -2.10 2.62 22.46
N GLU A 336 -1.39 3.46 21.72
CA GLU A 336 -1.21 4.88 22.03
C GLU A 336 -2.55 5.64 21.97
N MET A 337 -3.33 5.45 20.91
CA MET A 337 -4.67 6.03 20.77
C MET A 337 -5.57 5.64 21.95
N LEU A 338 -5.65 4.35 22.26
CA LEU A 338 -6.47 3.85 23.37
C LEU A 338 -5.98 4.34 24.74
N LYS A 339 -4.68 4.59 24.90
CA LYS A 339 -4.14 5.25 26.10
C LYS A 339 -4.64 6.69 26.20
N GLY A 340 -4.60 7.42 25.09
CA GLY A 340 -5.01 8.84 24.99
C GLY A 340 -6.47 9.06 25.38
N VAL A 341 -7.34 8.10 25.10
CA VAL A 341 -8.77 8.15 25.46
C VAL A 341 -9.11 7.47 26.80
N GLY A 342 -8.10 7.06 27.56
CA GLY A 342 -8.27 6.48 28.91
C GLY A 342 -8.57 4.98 28.98
N ASN A 343 -8.56 4.25 27.85
CA ASN A 343 -8.70 2.78 27.83
C ASN A 343 -7.35 2.09 28.08
N LEU A 344 -6.87 2.21 29.33
CA LEU A 344 -5.55 1.72 29.74
C LEU A 344 -5.39 0.20 29.67
N GLN A 345 -6.49 -0.56 29.80
CA GLN A 345 -6.43 -2.02 29.73
C GLN A 345 -6.15 -2.50 28.30
N ALA A 346 -6.98 -2.08 27.34
CA ALA A 346 -6.78 -2.45 25.94
C ALA A 346 -5.44 -1.90 25.41
N SER A 347 -5.08 -0.67 25.81
CA SER A 347 -3.77 -0.08 25.49
C SER A 347 -2.60 -0.98 25.90
N ARG A 348 -2.55 -1.45 27.15
CA ARG A 348 -1.45 -2.32 27.62
C ARG A 348 -1.40 -3.65 26.88
N GLU A 349 -2.56 -4.23 26.57
CA GLU A 349 -2.63 -5.47 25.82
C GLU A 349 -2.06 -5.29 24.40
N LEU A 350 -2.53 -4.28 23.66
CA LEU A 350 -2.08 -4.02 22.30
C LEU A 350 -0.61 -3.63 22.25
N ALA A 351 -0.12 -2.82 23.18
CA ALA A 351 1.29 -2.47 23.28
C ALA A 351 2.16 -3.73 23.49
N SER A 352 1.74 -4.64 24.36
CA SER A 352 2.46 -5.90 24.59
C SER A 352 2.46 -6.80 23.36
N ARG A 353 1.33 -6.90 22.64
CA ARG A 353 1.23 -7.66 21.39
C ARG A 353 2.13 -7.07 20.30
N GLY A 354 2.07 -5.76 20.09
CA GLY A 354 2.92 -5.07 19.13
C GLY A 354 4.40 -5.24 19.44
N GLU A 355 4.82 -5.16 20.72
CA GLU A 355 6.22 -5.36 21.11
C GLU A 355 6.71 -6.79 20.86
N LYS A 356 5.89 -7.80 21.21
CA LYS A 356 6.21 -9.19 20.93
C LYS A 356 6.35 -9.44 19.42
N LEU A 357 5.46 -8.87 18.62
CA LEU A 357 5.51 -9.02 17.17
C LEU A 357 6.70 -8.29 16.55
N THR A 358 7.05 -7.08 17.04
CA THR A 358 8.29 -6.40 16.64
C THR A 358 9.49 -7.28 16.91
N LYS A 359 9.60 -7.86 18.12
CA LYS A 359 10.69 -8.77 18.45
C LYS A 359 10.73 -9.98 17.51
N ALA A 360 9.58 -10.61 17.25
CA ALA A 360 9.48 -11.75 16.34
C ALA A 360 9.98 -11.42 14.93
N VAL A 361 9.63 -10.25 14.39
CA VAL A 361 10.12 -9.79 13.07
C VAL A 361 11.64 -9.62 13.07
N TRP A 362 12.22 -9.01 14.10
CA TRP A 362 13.67 -8.84 14.20
C TRP A 362 14.41 -10.18 14.39
N GLU A 363 13.84 -11.09 15.17
CA GLU A 363 14.46 -12.36 15.53
C GLU A 363 14.42 -13.37 14.37
N HIS A 364 13.31 -13.42 13.63
CA HIS A 364 13.10 -14.43 12.59
C HIS A 364 13.13 -13.87 11.17
N GLY A 365 12.76 -12.60 10.98
CA GLY A 365 12.72 -11.96 9.66
C GLY A 365 14.08 -11.45 9.18
N VAL A 366 15.06 -11.29 10.06
CA VAL A 366 16.42 -10.86 9.69
C VAL A 366 17.34 -12.06 9.46
N ILE A 367 17.95 -12.12 8.28
CA ILE A 367 18.77 -13.24 7.83
C ILE A 367 20.14 -12.75 7.36
N ASN A 368 21.14 -13.65 7.33
CA ASN A 368 22.48 -13.33 6.84
C ASN A 368 22.58 -13.60 5.33
N HIS A 369 22.54 -12.54 4.52
CA HIS A 369 22.78 -12.59 3.08
C HIS A 369 24.28 -12.70 2.78
N PRO A 370 24.72 -13.58 1.86
CA PRO A 370 26.15 -13.79 1.56
C PRO A 370 26.87 -12.54 1.02
N ILE A 371 26.15 -11.64 0.35
CA ILE A 371 26.72 -10.42 -0.26
C ILE A 371 26.42 -9.16 0.55
N HIS A 372 25.22 -9.09 1.15
CA HIS A 372 24.68 -7.86 1.71
C HIS A 372 24.72 -7.83 3.24
N GLY A 373 25.19 -8.90 3.90
CA GLY A 373 25.16 -9.02 5.35
C GLY A 373 23.74 -9.22 5.87
N LYS A 374 23.42 -8.66 7.03
CA LYS A 374 22.06 -8.79 7.59
C LYS A 374 21.04 -8.04 6.74
N VAL A 375 20.01 -8.74 6.28
CA VAL A 375 18.88 -8.21 5.51
C VAL A 375 17.56 -8.76 6.05
N PHE A 376 16.45 -8.11 5.76
CA PHE A 376 15.13 -8.70 5.97
C PHE A 376 14.82 -9.68 4.83
N ALA A 377 14.33 -10.87 5.18
CA ALA A 377 13.67 -11.75 4.23
C ALA A 377 12.27 -11.20 3.89
N TYR A 378 11.77 -11.51 2.69
CA TYR A 378 10.41 -11.15 2.29
C TYR A 378 9.38 -12.06 2.97
N GLU A 379 9.66 -13.36 2.95
CA GLU A 379 8.82 -14.42 3.51
C GLU A 379 9.69 -15.52 4.15
N ILE A 380 9.21 -16.10 5.25
CA ILE A 380 9.85 -17.26 5.91
C ILE A 380 8.81 -18.31 6.33
N ASP A 381 9.24 -19.53 6.63
CA ASP A 381 8.38 -20.61 7.12
C ASP A 381 8.60 -20.98 8.60
N GLY A 382 9.66 -20.46 9.21
CA GLY A 382 10.09 -20.81 10.58
C GLY A 382 10.82 -22.15 10.70
N TYR A 383 10.95 -22.93 9.63
CA TYR A 383 11.82 -24.12 9.56
C TYR A 383 13.22 -23.79 9.09
N GLY A 384 13.40 -22.64 8.45
CA GLY A 384 14.68 -22.14 7.96
C GLY A 384 14.65 -21.71 6.49
N SER A 385 13.54 -21.96 5.78
CA SER A 385 13.36 -21.47 4.41
C SER A 385 13.11 -19.97 4.43
N GLN A 386 13.70 -19.29 3.44
CA GLN A 386 13.72 -17.84 3.34
C GLN A 386 13.54 -17.47 1.87
N LEU A 387 12.64 -16.52 1.60
CA LEU A 387 12.47 -15.93 0.29
C LEU A 387 13.11 -14.54 0.28
N LEU A 388 14.01 -14.32 -0.66
CA LEU A 388 14.72 -13.05 -0.84
C LEU A 388 14.25 -12.40 -2.14
N MET A 389 13.38 -11.41 -1.99
CA MET A 389 12.83 -10.58 -3.06
C MET A 389 12.23 -9.32 -2.44
N ASP A 390 11.65 -8.45 -3.25
CA ASP A 390 10.62 -7.52 -2.79
C ASP A 390 9.56 -7.38 -3.89
N ASP A 391 8.38 -6.93 -3.48
CA ASP A 391 7.24 -6.62 -4.35
C ASP A 391 6.93 -5.12 -4.27
N ALA A 392 6.32 -4.55 -5.31
CA ALA A 392 5.97 -3.14 -5.34
C ALA A 392 4.85 -2.78 -4.35
N ASN A 393 3.93 -3.70 -4.07
CA ASN A 393 2.72 -3.45 -3.29
C ASN A 393 3.02 -3.24 -1.80
N LEU A 394 2.28 -2.32 -1.18
CA LEU A 394 2.46 -1.96 0.23
C LEU A 394 1.59 -2.80 1.16
N PRO A 395 2.15 -3.38 2.23
CA PRO A 395 3.51 -3.21 2.74
C PRO A 395 4.58 -4.03 1.99
N SER A 396 5.69 -3.38 1.63
CA SER A 396 6.90 -4.01 1.05
C SER A 396 8.13 -3.84 1.95
N LEU A 397 9.24 -4.55 1.67
CA LEU A 397 10.49 -4.36 2.42
C LEU A 397 11.05 -2.95 2.22
N LEU A 398 10.95 -2.41 1.01
CA LEU A 398 11.35 -1.03 0.71
C LEU A 398 10.62 0.00 1.58
N SER A 399 9.37 -0.30 1.95
CA SER A 399 8.47 0.58 2.70
C SER A 399 8.63 0.55 4.22
N LEU A 400 9.46 -0.32 4.80
CA LEU A 400 9.55 -0.50 6.26
C LEU A 400 9.75 0.81 7.06
N PRO A 401 10.58 1.79 6.60
CA PRO A 401 10.67 3.08 7.26
C PRO A 401 9.42 3.93 7.11
N LEU A 402 8.77 3.91 5.94
CA LEU A 402 7.51 4.63 5.69
C LEU A 402 6.39 4.09 6.59
N LEU A 403 6.38 2.79 6.87
CA LEU A 403 5.46 2.18 7.83
C LEU A 403 5.76 2.61 9.27
N GLY A 404 6.98 3.03 9.57
CA GLY A 404 7.48 3.35 10.91
C GLY A 404 8.00 2.14 11.68
N PHE A 405 8.38 1.05 10.99
CA PHE A 405 8.89 -0.17 11.65
C PHE A 405 10.36 -0.05 12.05
N CYS A 406 11.18 0.54 11.19
CA CYS A 406 12.59 0.81 11.43
C CYS A 406 12.95 2.21 10.95
N LYS A 407 14.12 2.71 11.35
CA LYS A 407 14.62 3.98 10.84
C LYS A 407 15.13 3.80 9.42
N ARG A 408 15.07 4.87 8.63
CA ARG A 408 15.62 4.89 7.26
C ARG A 408 17.13 4.63 7.25
N ASP A 409 17.87 5.03 8.27
CA ASP A 409 19.33 4.80 8.39
C ASP A 409 19.70 3.47 9.08
N ASP A 410 18.71 2.64 9.43
CA ASP A 410 18.98 1.32 10.01
C ASP A 410 19.83 0.45 9.08
N VAL A 411 20.88 -0.16 9.61
CA VAL A 411 21.87 -0.91 8.82
C VAL A 411 21.24 -2.11 8.12
N VAL A 412 20.32 -2.83 8.78
CA VAL A 412 19.65 -3.99 8.19
C VAL A 412 18.72 -3.52 7.07
N TYR A 413 17.97 -2.44 7.29
CA TYR A 413 17.16 -1.83 6.24
C TYR A 413 18.01 -1.37 5.06
N GLN A 414 19.11 -0.65 5.29
CA GLN A 414 19.98 -0.16 4.21
C GLN A 414 20.61 -1.29 3.40
N ASN A 415 21.01 -2.39 4.05
CA ASN A 415 21.46 -3.59 3.35
C ASN A 415 20.33 -4.23 2.53
N THR A 416 19.12 -4.29 3.09
CA THR A 416 17.92 -4.79 2.41
C THR A 416 17.58 -3.93 1.20
N ARG A 417 17.56 -2.59 1.35
CA ARG A 417 17.34 -1.60 0.29
C ARG A 417 18.32 -1.80 -0.87
N LYS A 418 19.61 -1.98 -0.57
CA LYS A 418 20.65 -2.26 -1.59
C LYS A 418 20.41 -3.59 -2.32
N MET A 419 19.97 -4.62 -1.59
CA MET A 419 19.65 -5.93 -2.15
C MET A 419 18.45 -5.85 -3.09
N ILE A 420 17.36 -5.22 -2.64
CA ILE A 420 16.08 -5.26 -3.36
C ILE A 420 16.00 -4.30 -4.54
N LEU A 421 16.84 -3.26 -4.56
CA LEU A 421 17.00 -2.31 -5.67
C LEU A 421 18.12 -2.73 -6.64
N ASN A 422 18.34 -4.04 -6.76
CA ASN A 422 19.37 -4.62 -7.63
C ASN A 422 18.85 -5.90 -8.29
N ARG A 423 19.05 -6.04 -9.61
CA ARG A 423 18.66 -7.23 -10.38
C ARG A 423 19.24 -8.54 -9.87
N LEU A 424 20.43 -8.51 -9.26
CA LEU A 424 21.09 -9.69 -8.69
C LEU A 424 20.57 -10.04 -7.29
N GLY A 425 19.93 -9.09 -6.59
CA GLY A 425 19.41 -9.27 -5.25
C GLY A 425 17.88 -9.43 -5.18
N ASN A 426 17.15 -8.97 -6.20
CA ASN A 426 15.70 -9.14 -6.30
C ASN A 426 15.29 -9.58 -7.72
N PRO A 427 14.65 -10.76 -7.86
CA PRO A 427 14.19 -11.25 -9.16
C PRO A 427 13.13 -10.36 -9.83
N TYR A 428 12.46 -9.48 -9.06
CA TYR A 428 11.45 -8.55 -9.55
C TYR A 428 11.95 -7.10 -9.60
N TYR A 429 13.26 -6.85 -9.46
CA TYR A 429 13.82 -5.55 -9.85
C TYR A 429 14.07 -5.56 -11.36
N LEU A 430 13.23 -4.84 -12.08
CA LEU A 430 13.20 -4.81 -13.54
C LEU A 430 13.78 -3.49 -14.02
N GLN A 431 14.47 -3.52 -15.16
CA GLN A 431 15.08 -2.31 -15.73
C GLN A 431 15.00 -2.40 -17.25
N GLY A 432 14.76 -1.28 -17.89
CA GLY A 432 14.88 -1.08 -19.32
C GLY A 432 15.63 0.22 -19.59
N ASP A 433 15.45 0.78 -20.78
CA ASP A 433 16.23 1.93 -21.22
C ASP A 433 15.77 3.25 -20.56
N GLU A 434 14.46 3.42 -20.39
CA GLU A 434 13.85 4.66 -19.88
C GLU A 434 13.23 4.51 -18.49
N PHE A 435 12.96 3.28 -18.05
CA PHE A 435 12.26 2.99 -16.81
C PHE A 435 12.81 1.75 -16.11
N GLU A 436 12.87 1.80 -14.79
CA GLU A 436 13.27 0.70 -13.93
C GLU A 436 12.46 0.77 -12.63
N GLY A 437 12.42 -0.32 -11.88
CA GLY A 437 11.75 -0.39 -10.59
C GLY A 437 11.46 -1.81 -10.15
N ILE A 438 10.86 -1.94 -8.97
CA ILE A 438 10.35 -3.21 -8.48
C ILE A 438 8.98 -3.45 -9.11
N GLY A 439 8.76 -4.67 -9.60
CA GLY A 439 7.45 -5.17 -10.03
C GLY A 439 6.92 -6.21 -9.05
N GLY A 440 6.49 -7.34 -9.60
CA GLY A 440 6.00 -8.47 -8.83
C GLY A 440 5.56 -9.61 -9.75
N PRO A 441 5.21 -10.78 -9.21
CA PRO A 441 4.69 -11.88 -10.01
C PRO A 441 3.30 -11.59 -10.60
N HIS A 442 2.54 -10.65 -10.02
CA HIS A 442 1.16 -10.31 -10.41
C HIS A 442 1.00 -10.04 -11.91
N ILE A 443 1.81 -9.10 -12.44
CA ILE A 443 1.80 -8.77 -13.88
C ILE A 443 2.88 -9.56 -14.64
N GLY A 444 3.98 -9.93 -13.95
CA GLY A 444 5.03 -10.79 -14.48
C GLY A 444 6.37 -10.10 -14.72
N LEU A 445 7.24 -10.77 -15.46
CA LEU A 445 8.69 -10.56 -15.46
C LEU A 445 9.20 -9.34 -16.24
N GLN A 446 8.31 -8.47 -16.70
CA GLN A 446 8.64 -7.37 -17.61
C GLN A 446 8.05 -6.02 -17.20
N ASN A 447 7.18 -5.99 -16.19
CA ASN A 447 6.45 -4.79 -15.80
C ASN A 447 6.88 -4.30 -14.41
N ALA A 448 7.52 -3.14 -14.36
CA ALA A 448 7.86 -2.46 -13.10
C ALA A 448 6.73 -1.52 -12.70
N TRP A 449 6.55 -1.30 -11.41
CA TRP A 449 5.45 -0.50 -10.90
C TRP A 449 5.96 0.89 -10.50
N PRO A 450 5.38 1.99 -11.02
CA PRO A 450 5.71 3.35 -10.58
C PRO A 450 5.62 3.55 -9.06
N MET A 451 4.71 2.84 -8.40
CA MET A 451 4.59 2.82 -6.94
C MET A 451 5.92 2.49 -6.25
N SER A 452 6.72 1.55 -6.76
CA SER A 452 8.00 1.20 -6.16
C SER A 452 8.98 2.39 -6.14
N LEU A 453 8.98 3.22 -7.19
CA LEU A 453 9.82 4.41 -7.29
C LEU A 453 9.34 5.53 -6.37
N LEU A 454 8.03 5.65 -6.17
CA LEU A 454 7.46 6.61 -5.22
C LEU A 454 7.79 6.21 -3.79
N VAL A 455 7.70 4.93 -3.46
CA VAL A 455 8.13 4.41 -2.15
C VAL A 455 9.63 4.59 -1.97
N GLN A 456 10.43 4.31 -3.00
CA GLN A 456 11.88 4.55 -2.99
C GLN A 456 12.19 6.03 -2.74
N THR A 457 11.42 6.93 -3.36
CA THR A 457 11.50 8.37 -3.19
C THR A 457 11.20 8.76 -1.75
N MET A 458 10.07 8.34 -1.18
CA MET A 458 9.67 8.62 0.22
C MET A 458 10.63 8.04 1.27
N THR A 459 11.50 7.12 0.87
CA THR A 459 12.47 6.43 1.74
C THR A 459 13.92 6.79 1.42
N SER A 460 14.15 7.90 0.72
CA SER A 460 15.49 8.46 0.46
C SER A 460 15.67 9.84 1.12
N ASP A 461 16.92 10.17 1.45
CA ASP A 461 17.38 11.53 1.83
C ASP A 461 18.35 12.11 0.79
N ASN A 462 18.44 11.49 -0.38
CA ASN A 462 19.34 11.90 -1.45
C ASN A 462 18.55 12.61 -2.55
N ASP A 463 18.64 13.94 -2.60
CA ASP A 463 17.93 14.77 -3.58
C ASP A 463 18.18 14.36 -5.03
N LYS A 464 19.39 13.86 -5.35
CA LYS A 464 19.70 13.37 -6.70
C LYS A 464 18.96 12.07 -7.00
N GLU A 465 18.83 11.19 -6.01
CA GLU A 465 18.02 9.98 -6.14
C GLU A 465 16.54 10.35 -6.30
N ILE A 466 16.01 11.20 -5.42
CA ILE A 466 14.63 11.70 -5.42
C ILE A 466 14.27 12.32 -6.78
N GLY A 467 15.07 13.28 -7.24
CA GLY A 467 14.82 13.97 -8.52
C GLY A 467 14.84 13.02 -9.72
N ARG A 468 15.75 12.03 -9.73
CA ARG A 468 15.83 11.01 -10.78
C ARG A 468 14.60 10.11 -10.78
N LEU A 469 14.16 9.64 -9.61
CA LEU A 469 12.99 8.75 -9.47
C LEU A 469 11.70 9.46 -9.90
N LEU A 470 11.47 10.68 -9.42
CA LEU A 470 10.32 11.50 -9.84
C LEU A 470 10.35 11.79 -11.34
N GLY A 471 11.54 12.05 -11.91
CA GLY A 471 11.72 12.21 -13.35
C GLY A 471 11.34 10.97 -14.14
N MET A 472 11.74 9.77 -13.69
CA MET A 472 11.37 8.51 -14.33
C MET A 472 9.86 8.26 -14.28
N VAL A 473 9.23 8.44 -13.12
CA VAL A 473 7.76 8.31 -12.99
C VAL A 473 7.05 9.28 -13.93
N LYS A 474 7.46 10.55 -13.94
CA LYS A 474 6.89 11.57 -14.83
C LYS A 474 6.99 11.18 -16.30
N ASN A 475 8.14 10.66 -16.73
CA ASN A 475 8.39 10.34 -18.15
C ASN A 475 7.60 9.13 -18.65
N VAL A 476 7.10 8.26 -17.77
CA VAL A 476 6.21 7.15 -18.13
C VAL A 476 4.72 7.45 -17.92
N SER A 477 4.39 8.63 -17.37
CA SER A 477 3.03 9.10 -17.10
C SER A 477 2.48 9.96 -18.24
N MET A 478 2.58 9.49 -19.48
CA MET A 478 2.23 10.28 -20.68
C MET A 478 0.74 10.65 -20.77
N LEU A 479 -0.14 9.94 -20.06
CA LEU A 479 -1.55 10.30 -19.90
C LEU A 479 -1.79 11.28 -18.73
N GLY A 480 -0.75 11.81 -18.09
CA GLY A 480 -0.88 12.66 -16.90
C GLY A 480 -1.35 11.90 -15.67
N LEU A 481 -1.26 10.56 -15.67
CA LEU A 481 -1.74 9.63 -14.65
C LEU A 481 -0.62 8.66 -14.25
N ILE A 482 -0.76 8.05 -13.08
CA ILE A 482 0.14 6.99 -12.61
C ILE A 482 -0.51 5.63 -12.88
N HIS A 483 0.24 4.77 -13.56
CA HIS A 483 -0.22 3.43 -13.92
C HIS A 483 0.15 2.41 -12.84
N GLU A 484 -0.54 1.27 -12.85
CA GLU A 484 -0.22 0.12 -12.00
C GLU A 484 1.19 -0.38 -12.29
N SER A 485 1.41 -0.75 -13.55
CA SER A 485 2.69 -1.22 -14.02
C SER A 485 2.99 -0.70 -15.41
N VAL A 486 4.27 -0.62 -15.74
CA VAL A 486 4.79 -0.16 -17.02
C VAL A 486 5.78 -1.20 -17.54
N TYR A 487 5.60 -1.59 -18.80
CA TYR A 487 6.55 -2.47 -19.47
C TYR A 487 7.88 -1.73 -19.62
N VAL A 488 8.93 -2.23 -18.97
CA VAL A 488 10.23 -1.52 -18.92
C VAL A 488 10.90 -1.36 -20.28
N GLY A 489 10.54 -2.20 -21.26
CA GLY A 489 11.01 -2.10 -22.64
C GLY A 489 10.18 -1.15 -23.52
N SER A 490 9.12 -0.53 -22.99
CA SER A 490 8.25 0.36 -23.74
C SER A 490 8.79 1.80 -23.77
N PRO A 491 9.02 2.39 -24.94
CA PRO A 491 9.46 3.79 -25.02
C PRO A 491 8.36 4.72 -24.50
N ARG A 492 8.72 5.59 -23.55
CA ARG A 492 7.83 6.52 -22.84
C ARG A 492 6.64 5.85 -22.14
N GLY A 493 6.81 4.62 -21.68
CA GLY A 493 5.79 3.90 -20.91
C GLY A 493 4.45 3.74 -21.61
N ARG A 494 4.43 3.57 -22.95
CA ARG A 494 3.18 3.44 -23.72
C ARG A 494 2.44 2.12 -23.52
N ASP A 495 3.12 1.13 -22.95
CA ASP A 495 2.56 -0.17 -22.66
C ASP A 495 2.55 -0.31 -21.13
N TYR A 496 1.35 -0.30 -20.58
CA TYR A 496 1.08 -0.22 -19.14
C TYR A 496 -0.17 -1.02 -18.80
N THR A 497 -0.28 -1.47 -17.55
CA THR A 497 -1.51 -2.05 -17.02
C THR A 497 -2.24 -1.04 -16.18
N ASN A 498 -3.57 -0.99 -16.36
CA ASN A 498 -4.52 -0.22 -15.57
C ASN A 498 -4.12 1.25 -15.32
N VAL A 499 -4.93 1.93 -14.54
CA VAL A 499 -4.66 3.27 -14.04
C VAL A 499 -4.86 3.13 -12.53
N LEU A 500 -3.77 3.22 -11.74
CA LEU A 500 -3.89 3.08 -10.29
C LEU A 500 -4.72 4.25 -9.76
N SER A 501 -5.61 3.99 -8.80
CA SER A 501 -6.23 5.07 -8.05
C SER A 501 -5.16 5.90 -7.34
N HIS A 502 -5.04 7.14 -7.80
CA HIS A 502 -3.81 7.92 -7.88
C HIS A 502 -3.27 8.52 -6.56
N SER A 503 -3.58 7.91 -5.43
CA SER A 503 -3.37 8.49 -4.10
C SER A 503 -1.92 8.48 -3.60
N LEU A 504 -1.14 7.45 -3.93
CA LEU A 504 0.24 7.35 -3.46
C LEU A 504 1.16 8.43 -4.07
N PHE A 505 0.84 8.93 -5.26
CA PHE A 505 1.60 9.98 -5.92
C PHE A 505 1.30 11.37 -5.36
N GLY A 506 0.02 11.68 -5.13
CA GLY A 506 -0.38 12.91 -4.46
C GLY A 506 0.25 13.03 -3.08
N TYR A 507 0.25 11.94 -2.30
CA TYR A 507 0.92 11.86 -1.00
C TYR A 507 2.45 12.05 -1.08
N SER A 508 3.10 11.36 -2.02
CA SER A 508 4.56 11.45 -2.17
C SER A 508 5.00 12.87 -2.53
N LEU A 509 4.29 13.59 -3.40
CA LEU A 509 4.68 14.95 -3.78
C LEU A 509 4.30 16.00 -2.73
N SER A 510 3.18 15.84 -2.02
CA SER A 510 2.78 16.81 -0.99
C SER A 510 3.83 16.90 0.14
N GLY A 511 4.40 15.77 0.56
CA GLY A 511 5.41 15.77 1.63
C GLY A 511 6.77 16.36 1.24
N TYR A 512 7.11 16.43 -0.06
CA TYR A 512 8.36 17.04 -0.52
C TYR A 512 8.23 18.53 -0.88
N VAL A 513 7.04 18.99 -1.27
CA VAL A 513 6.84 20.37 -1.78
C VAL A 513 6.21 21.28 -0.72
N CYS A 514 5.44 20.74 0.23
CA CYS A 514 4.81 21.49 1.31
C CYS A 514 5.01 20.80 2.67
N PRO A 515 6.19 20.96 3.32
CA PRO A 515 6.46 20.40 4.65
C PRO A 515 5.46 20.84 5.73
N GLU A 516 4.86 22.03 5.58
CA GLU A 516 3.83 22.58 6.48
C GLU A 516 2.53 21.76 6.52
N LEU A 517 2.29 20.86 5.54
CA LEU A 517 1.20 19.88 5.58
C LEU A 517 1.56 18.62 6.38
N ASP A 518 2.86 18.36 6.60
CA ASP A 518 3.39 17.19 7.31
C ASP A 518 3.86 17.49 8.74
N GLU A 519 4.05 18.75 9.12
CA GLU A 519 4.51 19.10 10.48
C GLU A 519 3.58 18.63 11.61
N GLU A 520 2.28 18.44 11.34
CA GLU A 520 1.33 17.92 12.34
C GLU A 520 1.03 16.41 12.23
N VAL A 521 1.42 15.76 11.13
CA VAL A 521 1.29 14.29 10.92
C VAL A 521 2.68 13.67 10.79
N ALA A 522 3.59 14.09 11.69
CA ALA A 522 4.88 13.45 11.85
C ALA A 522 4.69 12.00 12.28
N TRP A 523 4.82 11.08 11.33
CA TRP A 523 5.28 9.73 11.62
C TRP A 523 6.61 9.87 12.38
N GLY A 524 6.64 9.37 13.61
CA GLY A 524 7.67 9.69 14.61
C GLY A 524 9.09 9.82 14.06
N GLY A 525 9.60 11.05 14.13
CA GLY A 525 11.01 11.41 14.05
C GLY A 525 11.50 11.76 12.65
N VAL A 526 11.30 13.00 12.21
CA VAL A 526 12.34 14.05 12.02
C VAL A 526 11.57 15.36 11.76
N ALA A 527 11.73 16.36 12.63
CA ALA A 527 11.41 17.74 12.28
C ALA A 527 12.50 18.22 11.32
N LEU A 528 12.15 18.41 10.05
CA LEU A 528 13.07 19.00 9.07
C LEU A 528 12.78 20.50 9.02
N GLU A 529 13.65 21.30 9.65
CA GLU A 529 13.76 22.73 9.33
C GLU A 529 14.24 22.84 7.87
N PHE A 530 13.30 23.04 6.95
CA PHE A 530 13.64 23.38 5.57
C PHE A 530 13.86 24.89 5.46
N SER A 531 15.12 25.31 5.50
CA SER A 531 15.50 26.59 4.90
C SER A 531 15.23 26.52 3.39
N ALA A 532 14.39 27.44 2.93
CA ALA A 532 13.93 27.56 1.56
C ALA A 532 15.08 27.60 0.52
N VAL A 533 14.69 27.41 -0.74
CA VAL A 533 15.43 27.61 -2.00
C VAL A 533 15.88 26.30 -2.68
N ILE A 534 14.92 25.61 -3.33
CA ILE A 534 15.21 24.69 -4.44
C ILE A 534 15.30 25.53 -5.73
N VAL A 535 16.52 25.88 -6.13
CA VAL A 535 16.81 26.34 -7.49
C VAL A 535 17.36 25.16 -8.27
N PHE A 536 16.59 24.66 -9.25
CA PHE A 536 17.12 23.77 -10.27
C PHE A 536 18.10 24.56 -11.15
N ALA A 537 19.39 24.55 -10.79
CA ALA A 537 20.43 25.05 -11.67
C ALA A 537 20.66 24.02 -12.80
N VAL A 538 20.02 24.27 -13.94
CA VAL A 538 20.46 23.68 -15.20
C VAL A 538 21.71 24.45 -15.63
N GLU A 539 22.86 23.78 -15.71
CA GLU A 539 24.05 24.33 -16.36
C GLU A 539 23.72 24.59 -17.84
N VAL A 540 23.38 25.83 -18.16
CA VAL A 540 23.41 26.34 -19.52
C VAL A 540 24.67 27.18 -19.64
N SER A 541 25.64 26.65 -20.38
CA SER A 541 26.89 27.32 -20.69
C SER A 541 26.62 28.65 -21.41
N GLY A 542 26.98 29.75 -20.74
CA GLY A 542 27.31 31.05 -21.32
C GLY A 542 26.13 31.90 -21.78
N ILE A 543 25.72 32.86 -20.94
CA ILE A 543 25.23 34.21 -21.31
C ILE A 543 25.42 35.12 -20.08
N GLU A 544 25.91 36.33 -20.30
CA GLU A 544 26.19 37.36 -19.29
C GLU A 544 24.93 37.78 -18.51
N VAL A 545 25.05 37.87 -17.18
CA VAL A 545 23.98 38.31 -16.27
C VAL A 545 24.03 39.82 -16.10
N LEU A 546 22.99 40.53 -16.54
CA LEU A 546 22.68 41.89 -16.11
C LEU A 546 21.87 41.84 -14.81
N ALA A 547 22.35 42.55 -13.80
CA ALA A 547 21.74 42.65 -12.48
C ALA A 547 20.33 43.27 -12.54
N ILE A 548 19.37 42.66 -11.84
CA ILE A 548 18.05 43.23 -11.54
C ILE A 548 17.91 43.26 -10.01
N GLU A 549 17.72 44.45 -9.47
CA GLU A 549 17.45 44.73 -8.06
C GLU A 549 16.07 44.17 -7.64
N VAL A 550 15.99 43.52 -6.49
CA VAL A 550 14.74 43.14 -5.82
C VAL A 550 14.52 44.08 -4.64
N PRO A 551 13.35 44.75 -4.52
CA PRO A 551 13.04 45.60 -3.37
C PRO A 551 12.66 44.76 -2.15
N GLY A 552 13.15 45.18 -0.99
CA GLY A 552 13.02 44.48 0.30
C GLY A 552 11.60 44.36 0.83
N VAL A 553 11.37 43.28 1.56
CA VAL A 553 10.20 43.04 2.39
C VAL A 553 10.66 43.06 3.86
N GLU A 554 9.91 43.79 4.68
CA GLU A 554 10.15 44.04 6.11
C GLU A 554 10.16 42.74 6.92
N GLU A 555 11.20 42.55 7.73
CA GLU A 555 11.24 41.53 8.79
C GLU A 555 10.45 41.99 10.02
N CYS A 556 9.57 41.12 10.53
CA CYS A 556 9.01 41.25 11.87
C CYS A 556 10.04 40.75 12.89
N ALA A 557 10.49 41.67 13.75
CA ALA A 557 11.38 41.39 14.87
C ALA A 557 10.72 40.45 15.91
N VAL A 558 11.49 39.46 16.38
CA VAL A 558 11.18 38.67 17.59
C VAL A 558 12.30 38.94 18.59
N GLU A 559 11.93 39.43 19.78
CA GLU A 559 12.83 39.60 20.92
C GLU A 559 13.29 38.23 21.45
N GLU A 560 14.60 37.96 21.39
CA GLU A 560 15.20 36.83 22.10
C GLU A 560 15.36 37.15 23.59
N SER A 561 14.84 36.25 24.43
CA SER A 561 15.13 36.22 25.86
C SER A 561 16.30 35.27 26.13
N SER A 562 17.31 35.80 26.83
CA SER A 562 18.56 35.14 27.19
C SER A 562 18.38 33.96 28.14
N VAL A 563 19.00 32.81 27.82
CA VAL A 563 19.20 31.69 28.76
C VAL A 563 20.70 31.41 28.87
N GLU A 564 21.21 31.49 30.10
CA GLU A 564 22.60 31.20 30.47
C GLU A 564 22.90 29.69 30.41
N GLU A 565 24.03 29.30 29.81
CA GLU A 565 24.61 27.96 29.94
C GLU A 565 25.53 27.84 31.17
N PRO A 566 25.56 26.71 31.88
CA PRO A 566 26.59 26.46 32.89
C PRO A 566 27.81 25.76 32.28
N ALA A 567 28.98 26.29 32.58
CA ALA A 567 30.29 25.72 32.27
C ALA A 567 30.54 24.41 33.05
N VAL A 568 31.11 23.40 32.37
CA VAL A 568 31.64 22.18 33.00
C VAL A 568 33.16 22.17 32.89
N ASP A 569 33.78 22.04 34.07
CA ASP A 569 35.21 22.10 34.35
C ASP A 569 35.90 20.76 34.02
N VAL A 570 37.08 20.82 33.40
CA VAL A 570 37.85 19.64 32.97
C VAL A 570 38.93 19.36 34.01
N SER A 571 38.87 18.21 34.69
CA SER A 571 39.94 17.75 35.57
C SER A 571 40.65 16.52 34.99
N ALA A 572 41.97 16.61 34.93
CA ALA A 572 42.91 15.57 34.51
C ALA A 572 43.07 14.49 35.58
N VAL A 573 43.21 13.22 35.16
CA VAL A 573 43.74 12.14 36.01
C VAL A 573 44.60 11.17 35.21
N ASP A 574 45.69 10.77 35.86
CA ASP A 574 46.90 10.07 35.44
C ASP A 574 46.77 8.65 34.87
N VAL A 575 47.79 8.31 34.07
CA VAL A 575 48.09 6.98 33.51
C VAL A 575 49.11 6.26 34.40
N PRO A 576 48.97 4.95 34.67
CA PRO A 576 50.11 4.13 35.06
C PRO A 576 50.57 3.18 33.94
N ALA A 577 51.89 3.14 33.74
CA ALA A 577 52.60 2.23 32.86
C ALA A 577 52.89 0.90 33.56
N VAL A 578 52.74 -0.25 32.87
CA VAL A 578 53.49 -1.49 33.19
C VAL A 578 53.71 -2.34 31.91
N GLU A 579 54.99 -2.43 31.56
CA GLU A 579 55.86 -3.54 31.08
C GLU A 579 55.41 -4.62 30.07
N VAL A 580 56.29 -4.77 29.08
CA VAL A 580 56.38 -5.81 28.05
C VAL A 580 57.37 -6.89 28.51
N PRO A 581 57.18 -8.17 28.10
CA PRO A 581 58.33 -9.03 27.81
C PRO A 581 58.31 -9.55 26.37
N THR A 582 59.52 -9.59 25.80
CA THR A 582 59.86 -10.04 24.45
C THR A 582 60.28 -11.51 24.40
N SER A 583 60.13 -12.07 23.18
CA SER A 583 60.91 -13.13 22.53
C SER A 583 60.54 -14.60 22.75
N ILE A 584 60.28 -15.32 21.65
CA ILE A 584 61.18 -16.30 20.99
C ILE A 584 60.37 -17.11 19.95
N ASP A 585 60.79 -17.07 18.67
CA ASP A 585 60.41 -18.05 17.64
C ASP A 585 61.14 -19.39 17.86
N PRO A 586 60.61 -20.52 17.34
CA PRO A 586 61.33 -21.11 16.23
C PRO A 586 60.46 -21.72 15.10
N ALA A 587 61.00 -21.53 13.89
CA ALA A 587 61.02 -22.34 12.67
C ALA A 587 60.16 -23.61 12.49
N VAL A 588 59.43 -23.61 11.36
CA VAL A 588 59.41 -24.59 10.24
C VAL A 588 59.44 -26.09 10.56
N GLU A 589 58.37 -26.80 10.16
CA GLU A 589 58.48 -28.14 9.56
C GLU A 589 57.45 -28.34 8.43
N ASP A 590 57.99 -28.69 7.28
CA ASP A 590 57.33 -29.10 6.02
C ASP A 590 56.88 -30.56 6.14
N ARG A 591 55.61 -30.87 5.83
CA ARG A 591 55.19 -32.21 5.40
C ARG A 591 54.09 -32.17 4.35
N THR A 592 54.42 -32.89 3.29
CA THR A 592 53.75 -33.20 2.05
C THR A 592 52.56 -34.17 2.19
N SER A 593 51.64 -34.01 1.22
CA SER A 593 50.89 -35.08 0.53
C SER A 593 49.70 -35.76 1.25
N GLN A 594 48.49 -35.61 0.70
CA GLN A 594 47.83 -36.59 -0.20
C GLN A 594 46.32 -36.31 -0.26
N SER A 595 45.83 -35.99 -1.45
CA SER A 595 44.43 -36.18 -1.85
C SER A 595 44.16 -37.68 -2.11
N PRO A 596 42.89 -38.12 -2.00
CA PRO A 596 42.38 -39.06 -2.97
C PRO A 596 41.22 -38.46 -3.76
N ALA A 597 41.35 -38.56 -5.07
CA ALA A 597 40.30 -38.41 -6.05
C ALA A 597 39.18 -39.42 -5.80
N LEU A 598 37.93 -38.98 -6.02
CA LEU A 598 36.81 -39.88 -6.27
C LEU A 598 36.16 -39.49 -7.60
N SER A 599 35.98 -40.55 -8.37
CA SER A 599 35.78 -40.67 -9.81
C SER A 599 34.44 -40.15 -10.30
N ILE A 600 34.51 -39.37 -11.38
CA ILE A 600 33.42 -39.10 -12.31
C ILE A 600 33.23 -40.35 -13.18
N SER A 601 32.04 -40.94 -13.15
CA SER A 601 31.60 -41.91 -14.16
C SER A 601 30.71 -41.21 -15.18
N THR A 602 31.23 -41.10 -16.39
CA THR A 602 30.54 -40.87 -17.65
C THR A 602 29.42 -41.90 -17.87
N LEU A 603 28.22 -41.43 -18.22
CA LEU A 603 27.22 -42.22 -18.95
C LEU A 603 26.85 -41.45 -20.22
N GLU A 604 27.05 -42.13 -21.33
CA GLU A 604 26.91 -41.66 -22.70
C GLU A 604 25.45 -41.42 -23.10
N SER A 605 25.32 -40.47 -24.02
CA SER A 605 24.18 -40.12 -24.84
C SER A 605 23.54 -41.29 -25.58
N ARG A 606 22.20 -41.31 -25.64
CA ARG A 606 21.44 -41.83 -26.79
C ARG A 606 20.39 -40.82 -27.22
N ALA A 607 20.64 -40.20 -28.37
CA ALA A 607 19.68 -39.44 -29.15
C ALA A 607 18.85 -40.40 -30.02
N SER A 608 17.56 -40.11 -30.18
CA SER A 608 16.68 -40.71 -31.18
C SER A 608 16.13 -39.60 -32.10
N PRO A 609 15.89 -39.89 -33.40
CA PRO A 609 15.74 -38.87 -34.46
C PRO A 609 14.30 -38.34 -34.64
N PRO A 610 14.11 -37.26 -35.42
CA PRO A 610 12.81 -36.61 -35.62
C PRO A 610 12.01 -37.26 -36.76
N ILE A 611 10.68 -37.17 -36.68
CA ILE A 611 9.76 -37.48 -37.78
C ILE A 611 8.99 -36.20 -38.13
N ALA A 612 8.94 -35.91 -39.42
CA ALA A 612 8.27 -34.77 -40.05
C ALA A 612 7.01 -35.22 -40.82
N GLY A 613 6.09 -34.29 -41.04
CA GLY A 613 4.99 -34.34 -42.03
C GLY A 613 3.65 -34.82 -41.45
N GLU A 614 2.48 -34.28 -41.75
CA GLU A 614 2.01 -33.26 -42.70
C GLU A 614 0.65 -32.75 -42.20
N SER A 615 0.31 -31.49 -42.47
CA SER A 615 -1.08 -30.99 -42.47
C SER A 615 -1.74 -31.31 -43.81
N PRO A 616 -3.09 -31.44 -43.82
CA PRO A 616 -3.84 -30.44 -44.59
C PRO A 616 -5.11 -29.95 -43.87
N ALA A 617 -5.49 -28.72 -44.21
CA ALA A 617 -6.72 -28.02 -43.79
C ALA A 617 -7.91 -28.35 -44.74
N PRO A 618 -8.99 -27.55 -44.78
CA PRO A 618 -10.20 -27.57 -43.94
C PRO A 618 -11.48 -27.84 -44.76
N ILE A 619 -12.65 -28.06 -44.15
CA ILE A 619 -14.03 -27.94 -44.75
C ILE A 619 -15.06 -28.05 -43.59
N THR A 620 -15.65 -26.93 -43.15
CA THR A 620 -17.05 -26.41 -43.31
C THR A 620 -18.13 -27.01 -42.40
N ASP A 621 -18.91 -26.09 -41.81
CA ASP A 621 -20.35 -26.10 -41.44
C ASP A 621 -21.04 -27.45 -41.21
N ASP A 622 -21.72 -27.62 -40.07
CA ASP A 622 -23.12 -27.18 -39.97
C ASP A 622 -23.70 -27.32 -38.55
N SER A 623 -24.86 -26.71 -38.42
CA SER A 623 -25.61 -26.31 -37.27
C SER A 623 -26.41 -27.38 -36.51
N ALA A 624 -26.70 -27.04 -35.24
CA ALA A 624 -27.99 -27.18 -34.55
C ALA A 624 -28.39 -28.46 -33.78
N THR A 625 -28.93 -28.15 -32.59
CA THR A 625 -29.98 -28.83 -31.80
C THR A 625 -29.58 -29.95 -30.83
N GLY A 626 -30.18 -29.87 -29.62
CA GLY A 626 -30.66 -31.07 -28.94
C GLY A 626 -30.23 -31.27 -27.50
N SER A 627 -30.99 -30.70 -26.58
CA SER A 627 -31.02 -30.98 -25.14
C SER A 627 -31.24 -32.46 -24.76
N SER A 628 -30.56 -32.91 -23.71
CA SER A 628 -30.96 -33.89 -22.65
C SER A 628 -29.67 -34.57 -22.16
N GLY A 629 -29.28 -34.54 -20.89
CA GLY A 629 -30.01 -35.07 -19.74
C GLY A 629 -29.29 -36.35 -19.28
N ALA A 630 -28.94 -36.40 -17.99
CA ALA A 630 -28.43 -37.55 -17.23
C ALA A 630 -26.90 -37.79 -17.16
N SER A 631 -26.33 -37.39 -16.01
CA SER A 631 -25.36 -38.19 -15.22
C SER A 631 -25.91 -39.61 -14.96
N PRO A 632 -25.10 -40.67 -14.66
CA PRO A 632 -24.02 -40.58 -13.67
C PRO A 632 -22.79 -41.52 -13.80
N SER A 633 -21.80 -41.23 -12.96
CA SER A 633 -20.85 -42.15 -12.28
C SER A 633 -19.54 -42.57 -12.96
N LEU A 634 -18.46 -42.31 -12.21
CA LEU A 634 -17.31 -43.17 -11.88
C LEU A 634 -16.52 -43.90 -12.99
N LEU A 635 -15.22 -43.57 -13.11
CA LEU A 635 -14.05 -44.46 -12.88
C LEU A 635 -12.77 -43.72 -13.29
N ILE A 636 -11.92 -43.32 -12.33
CA ILE A 636 -10.58 -43.89 -12.08
C ILE A 636 -9.67 -43.92 -13.31
N TYR A 637 -8.71 -42.99 -13.37
CA TYR A 637 -7.25 -43.26 -13.30
C TYR A 637 -6.50 -42.00 -12.88
#